data_AF-A0AAW8IF57-F1
#
_entry.id   AF-A0AAW8IF57-F1
#
_cell.length_a   1.000
_cell.length_b   1.000
_cell.length_c   1.000
_cell.angle_alpha   90.00
_cell.angle_beta   90.00
_cell.angle_gamma   90.00
#
_symmetry.space_group_name_H-M   'P 1'
#
loop_
_entity.id
_entity.type
_entity.pdbx_description
1 polymer ?
#
loop_
_entity_poly.entity_id
_entity_poly.type
_entity_poly.pdbx_seq_one_letter_code
_entity_poly.pdbx_strand_id
1 'polypeptide(L)'
;MIKKTSLIISLLFLKMFFCQNTDPVYYDQDWKVTSKAKASYYRVMPMKEVGELVLLQDFYINGTPQFEGYAFKKDEDSYVGDIIWYDEYGNDNNFRQYRNDTKNLTLLYYHPNGKIRKKVQYKNGVKDGEAIIYATDGAILMKGTYTKGKPTSGSFEKVKNSDDYDYNSKSDDDNDKPKVLTEAVVLPPSPALAQTVEVSPQIVEVVAPAEIPIEEISSNKSKNRKTVSQKIFWKDSKQLAQEIVYEISSYSFKPIVQKNYDRSGKLIQSLQENHFEKYGNGIANGTEYAYYLQNNFATGVKSAAKIIDGEKSGKETLYFPKGETFYETNYRSGLKDGEEIEYSEKGTVKNKRVYKEGKPFNGNFDERVGDIYVNVNYTNGTKEGEVVAKNEDQQIIAKGIYKNGKPYNGTFVIETGDNMAELISVENFKKKGLQKVFSYRLENLQKTYTIQNEKLNGVTTFYNDGKITGTLEYKNDEPYNGTLVDNDKNSVYKNGKLIEEIFFEDHYNKDNIKKQKFYENGILVKVKDYSFTISEKPQEFYEGIFTNGKPFSGYFETDYSREFKQVDYFENGISKFQYSNDYLKNMDNYRHQYYDVKSTYKDGKIFDGAEYILNEKQFTIKYWKNGVLKSFDWDLFAMHYFNRLHFELKSNAIEVSDMQANRKAEIKIGQSQNTFNKQLSIDGKVIDDTRKDYLESKYKEGIIAYHEKEGKIISTAINPMDESMEPTEGTELFYKVYMMVKESASLQENFNSLAEKISGNKFIEETDENNIITGIQLDAEGKPKDGILITPTQNNTYTLQLYMNRKLMKTVENVSYNKVKEEARKLERIY
;
A
#
# COMPACT_ATOMS: atom_id res chain seq x y z
N MET A 1 26.47 -96.53 -24.68
CA MET A 1 25.04 -96.55 -24.36
C MET A 1 24.46 -95.19 -24.75
N ILE A 2 23.74 -95.08 -25.88
CA ILE A 2 22.28 -94.83 -25.98
C ILE A 2 21.93 -93.44 -25.37
N LYS A 3 21.42 -92.40 -26.03
CA LYS A 3 20.49 -92.20 -27.17
C LYS A 3 20.52 -90.69 -27.59
N LYS A 4 20.62 -90.33 -28.88
CA LYS A 4 19.56 -89.84 -29.81
C LYS A 4 19.22 -88.31 -29.81
N THR A 5 19.60 -87.67 -30.94
CA THR A 5 18.82 -86.81 -31.89
C THR A 5 18.08 -85.52 -31.49
N SER A 6 18.46 -84.44 -32.19
CA SER A 6 17.71 -83.34 -32.87
C SER A 6 16.69 -82.44 -32.14
N LEU A 7 16.98 -81.13 -32.14
CA LEU A 7 16.07 -79.99 -32.37
C LEU A 7 16.95 -78.77 -32.75
N ILE A 8 17.08 -78.35 -34.02
CA ILE A 8 16.23 -77.41 -34.78
C ILE A 8 16.25 -75.95 -34.24
N ILE A 9 16.86 -75.08 -35.07
CA ILE A 9 16.56 -73.65 -35.32
C ILE A 9 17.08 -72.57 -34.34
N SER A 10 17.69 -71.56 -34.98
CA SER A 10 18.00 -70.20 -34.50
C SER A 10 19.35 -69.98 -33.82
N LEU A 11 20.42 -70.22 -34.58
CA LEU A 11 21.74 -69.63 -34.36
C LEU A 11 21.90 -68.40 -35.29
N LEU A 12 21.06 -67.37 -35.12
CA LEU A 12 21.19 -66.08 -35.83
C LEU A 12 20.30 -64.95 -35.27
N PHE A 13 20.15 -64.80 -33.95
CA PHE A 13 19.64 -63.54 -33.35
C PHE A 13 20.21 -63.36 -31.95
N LEU A 14 21.53 -63.17 -31.85
CA LEU A 14 22.18 -62.75 -30.60
C LEU A 14 23.24 -61.68 -30.92
N LYS A 15 22.75 -60.49 -31.29
CA LYS A 15 23.46 -59.19 -31.26
C LYS A 15 22.55 -58.15 -31.92
N MET A 16 21.68 -57.51 -31.15
CA MET A 16 21.12 -56.18 -31.39
C MET A 16 20.20 -55.82 -30.21
N PHE A 17 20.78 -55.56 -29.04
CA PHE A 17 20.27 -54.44 -28.26
C PHE A 17 21.12 -53.26 -28.69
N PHE A 18 20.55 -52.43 -29.56
CA PHE A 18 21.04 -51.09 -29.79
C PHE A 18 21.10 -50.38 -28.44
N CYS A 19 22.30 -50.24 -27.88
CA CYS A 19 22.59 -49.08 -27.05
C CYS A 19 22.68 -47.91 -28.03
N GLN A 20 21.57 -47.23 -28.29
CA GLN A 20 21.64 -45.91 -28.90
C GLN A 20 22.23 -44.97 -27.85
N ASN A 21 23.55 -44.89 -27.76
CA ASN A 21 24.19 -43.71 -27.20
C ASN A 21 23.99 -42.60 -28.23
N THR A 22 22.87 -41.88 -28.14
CA THR A 22 22.73 -40.60 -28.82
C THR A 22 23.49 -39.57 -28.00
N ASP A 23 24.42 -38.86 -28.65
CA ASP A 23 25.22 -37.84 -27.99
C ASP A 23 24.32 -36.73 -27.41
N PRO A 24 24.69 -36.12 -26.27
CA PRO A 24 23.97 -34.97 -25.72
C PRO A 24 23.92 -33.81 -26.72
N VAL A 25 22.86 -33.00 -26.63
CA VAL A 25 22.79 -31.71 -27.34
C VAL A 25 23.41 -30.64 -26.45
N TYR A 26 24.31 -29.83 -27.00
CA TYR A 26 25.04 -28.80 -26.27
C TYR A 26 24.52 -27.41 -26.60
N TYR A 27 24.43 -26.54 -25.58
CA TYR A 27 23.90 -25.17 -25.71
C TYR A 27 24.87 -24.15 -25.10
N ASP A 28 24.95 -22.95 -25.68
CA ASP A 28 25.67 -21.81 -25.11
C ASP A 28 24.85 -21.10 -24.01
N GLN A 29 25.35 -19.97 -23.48
CA GLN A 29 24.68 -19.20 -22.42
C GLN A 29 23.30 -18.65 -22.85
N ASP A 30 23.05 -18.52 -24.16
CA ASP A 30 21.80 -18.02 -24.74
C ASP A 30 20.84 -19.17 -25.13
N TRP A 31 21.13 -20.41 -24.73
CA TRP A 31 20.38 -21.61 -25.13
C TRP A 31 20.39 -21.88 -26.64
N LYS A 32 21.43 -21.43 -27.36
CA LYS A 32 21.62 -21.77 -28.78
C LYS A 32 22.49 -23.01 -28.92
N VAL A 33 22.12 -23.90 -29.83
CA VAL A 33 22.85 -25.15 -30.09
C VAL A 33 24.29 -24.82 -30.51
N THR A 34 25.26 -25.47 -29.87
CA THR A 34 26.69 -25.20 -30.05
C THR A 34 27.53 -26.48 -29.93
N SER A 35 28.85 -26.34 -30.07
CA SER A 35 29.80 -27.43 -29.81
C SER A 35 30.08 -27.59 -28.32
N LYS A 36 30.37 -28.81 -27.85
CA LYS A 36 30.75 -29.10 -26.45
C LYS A 36 31.79 -28.13 -25.86
N ALA A 37 32.79 -27.72 -26.65
CA ALA A 37 33.87 -26.83 -26.20
C ALA A 37 33.40 -25.39 -25.89
N LYS A 38 32.26 -24.96 -26.45
CA LYS A 38 31.66 -23.63 -26.26
C LYS A 38 30.39 -23.67 -25.42
N ALA A 39 30.04 -24.85 -24.91
CA ALA A 39 28.77 -25.08 -24.25
C ALA A 39 28.80 -24.59 -22.80
N SER A 40 27.69 -24.01 -22.36
CA SER A 40 27.40 -23.74 -20.96
C SER A 40 26.41 -24.76 -20.39
N TYR A 41 25.59 -25.38 -21.25
CA TYR A 41 24.60 -26.38 -20.87
C TYR A 41 24.61 -27.57 -21.83
N TYR A 42 24.06 -28.69 -21.39
CA TYR A 42 23.74 -29.81 -22.26
C TYR A 42 22.44 -30.51 -21.84
N ARG A 43 21.73 -31.07 -22.83
CA ARG A 43 20.53 -31.89 -22.65
C ARG A 43 20.85 -33.35 -22.87
N VAL A 44 20.37 -34.21 -21.97
CA VAL A 44 20.55 -35.67 -22.09
C VAL A 44 19.62 -36.23 -23.18
N MET A 45 20.18 -37.08 -24.05
CA MET A 45 19.47 -37.76 -25.13
C MET A 45 19.61 -39.30 -25.04
N PRO A 46 18.61 -40.08 -25.53
CA PRO A 46 17.30 -39.62 -25.95
C PRO A 46 16.43 -39.24 -24.74
N MET A 47 15.53 -38.27 -24.92
CA MET A 47 14.60 -37.86 -23.87
C MET A 47 13.65 -39.01 -23.51
N LYS A 48 13.28 -39.10 -22.22
CA LYS A 48 12.32 -40.12 -21.78
C LYS A 48 10.91 -39.72 -22.20
N GLU A 49 10.33 -40.48 -23.12
CA GLU A 49 8.98 -40.23 -23.61
C GLU A 49 7.90 -40.90 -22.75
N VAL A 50 6.81 -40.17 -22.49
CA VAL A 50 5.62 -40.67 -21.78
C VAL A 50 4.36 -40.20 -22.53
N GLY A 51 3.83 -41.05 -23.42
CA GLY A 51 2.68 -40.70 -24.27
C GLY A 51 2.99 -39.49 -25.16
N GLU A 52 2.28 -38.38 -24.94
CA GLU A 52 2.47 -37.11 -25.66
C GLU A 52 3.53 -36.17 -25.04
N LEU A 53 4.17 -36.60 -23.95
CA LEU A 53 5.15 -35.83 -23.20
C LEU A 53 6.58 -36.36 -23.38
N VAL A 54 7.55 -35.48 -23.14
CA VAL A 54 8.97 -35.77 -22.95
C VAL A 54 9.41 -35.24 -21.60
N LEU A 55 10.28 -35.98 -20.91
CA LEU A 55 10.99 -35.49 -19.74
C LEU A 55 12.27 -34.80 -20.21
N LEU A 56 12.32 -33.49 -19.99
CA LEU A 56 13.48 -32.64 -20.23
C LEU A 56 14.40 -32.70 -19.00
N GLN A 57 15.68 -32.95 -19.24
CA GLN A 57 16.73 -32.96 -18.22
C GLN A 57 17.96 -32.25 -18.78
N ASP A 58 18.18 -31.04 -18.29
CA ASP A 58 19.30 -30.19 -18.70
C ASP A 58 20.29 -30.03 -17.56
N PHE A 59 21.55 -29.87 -17.93
CA PHE A 59 22.68 -29.82 -17.02
C PHE A 59 23.58 -28.65 -17.40
N TYR A 60 24.18 -28.02 -16.40
CA TYR A 60 25.35 -27.18 -16.60
C TYR A 60 26.49 -28.01 -17.21
N ILE A 61 27.42 -27.38 -17.92
CA ILE A 61 28.53 -28.08 -18.59
C ILE A 61 29.45 -28.84 -17.62
N ASN A 62 29.44 -28.45 -16.33
CA ASN A 62 30.13 -29.14 -15.24
C ASN A 62 29.42 -30.43 -14.77
N GLY A 63 28.23 -30.74 -15.30
CA GLY A 63 27.43 -31.93 -14.98
C GLY A 63 26.42 -31.73 -13.84
N THR A 64 26.34 -30.53 -13.24
CA THR A 64 25.31 -30.20 -12.25
C THR A 64 23.94 -30.10 -12.92
N PRO A 65 22.84 -30.66 -12.34
CA PRO A 65 21.49 -30.45 -12.87
C PRO A 65 21.18 -28.96 -13.02
N GLN A 66 20.49 -28.60 -14.10
CA GLN A 66 20.07 -27.22 -14.37
C GLN A 66 18.55 -27.11 -14.51
N PHE A 67 17.90 -28.13 -15.10
CA PHE A 67 16.45 -28.18 -15.24
C PHE A 67 15.93 -29.62 -15.25
N GLU A 68 14.77 -29.86 -14.63
CA GLU A 68 13.99 -31.09 -14.78
C GLU A 68 12.50 -30.76 -14.89
N GLY A 69 11.83 -31.27 -15.93
CA GLY A 69 10.40 -31.03 -16.13
C GLY A 69 9.81 -31.83 -17.30
N TYR A 70 8.49 -32.05 -17.27
CA TYR A 70 7.79 -32.61 -18.42
C TYR A 70 7.31 -31.49 -19.35
N ALA A 71 7.46 -31.70 -20.66
CA ALA A 71 6.93 -30.83 -21.71
C ALA A 71 6.22 -31.62 -22.81
N PHE A 72 5.41 -30.96 -23.63
CA PHE A 72 4.79 -31.60 -24.79
C PHE A 72 5.81 -31.89 -25.89
N LYS A 73 5.73 -33.06 -26.54
CA LYS A 73 6.61 -33.43 -27.66
C LYS A 73 6.60 -32.45 -28.83
N LYS A 74 5.47 -31.77 -29.02
CA LYS A 74 5.26 -30.83 -30.13
C LYS A 74 5.74 -29.42 -29.79
N ASP A 75 5.98 -29.14 -28.52
CA ASP A 75 6.31 -27.83 -27.99
C ASP A 75 7.01 -27.99 -26.62
N GLU A 76 8.34 -27.92 -26.64
CA GLU A 76 9.19 -28.13 -25.45
C GLU A 76 9.06 -26.99 -24.42
N ASP A 77 8.46 -25.86 -24.80
CA ASP A 77 8.17 -24.73 -23.90
C ASP A 77 6.78 -24.83 -23.24
N SER A 78 5.97 -25.81 -23.64
CA SER A 78 4.67 -26.10 -23.01
C SER A 78 4.85 -27.17 -21.93
N TYR A 79 4.92 -26.73 -20.67
CA TYR A 79 5.23 -27.59 -19.52
C TYR A 79 4.00 -28.28 -18.90
N VAL A 80 4.24 -29.39 -18.21
CA VAL A 80 3.21 -30.19 -17.52
C VAL A 80 3.74 -30.69 -16.18
N GLY A 81 2.93 -30.60 -15.12
CA GLY A 81 3.29 -31.12 -13.80
C GLY A 81 4.32 -30.25 -13.07
N ASP A 82 5.14 -30.87 -12.22
CA ASP A 82 6.12 -30.16 -11.41
C ASP A 82 7.39 -29.93 -12.22
N ILE A 83 7.88 -28.69 -12.28
CA ILE A 83 9.13 -28.34 -12.96
C ILE A 83 10.05 -27.58 -12.01
N ILE A 84 11.36 -27.82 -12.17
CA ILE A 84 12.37 -27.32 -11.27
C ILE A 84 13.62 -26.86 -12.02
N TRP A 85 14.15 -25.71 -11.61
CA TRP A 85 15.44 -25.19 -12.03
C TRP A 85 16.40 -25.17 -10.86
N TYR A 86 17.66 -25.44 -11.15
CA TYR A 86 18.73 -25.47 -10.16
C TYR A 86 19.76 -24.38 -10.40
N ASP A 87 20.38 -23.91 -9.33
CA ASP A 87 21.56 -23.04 -9.39
C ASP A 87 22.81 -23.82 -9.84
N GLU A 88 23.93 -23.11 -10.05
CA GLU A 88 25.21 -23.71 -10.46
C GLU A 88 25.79 -24.71 -9.45
N TYR A 89 25.31 -24.69 -8.21
CA TYR A 89 25.64 -25.63 -7.13
C TYR A 89 24.67 -26.83 -7.07
N GLY A 90 23.61 -26.82 -7.89
CA GLY A 90 22.61 -27.88 -7.99
C GLY A 90 21.50 -27.78 -6.95
N ASN A 91 21.38 -26.65 -6.24
CA ASN A 91 20.29 -26.41 -5.31
C ASN A 91 19.06 -25.88 -6.05
N ASP A 92 17.87 -26.19 -5.53
CA ASP A 92 16.57 -25.74 -6.01
C ASP A 92 16.54 -24.20 -6.03
N ASN A 93 16.53 -23.63 -7.23
CA ASN A 93 16.51 -22.18 -7.44
C ASN A 93 15.09 -21.69 -7.74
N ASN A 94 14.36 -22.42 -8.60
CA ASN A 94 12.98 -22.09 -8.95
C ASN A 94 12.14 -23.36 -9.11
N PHE A 95 10.87 -23.27 -8.75
CA PHE A 95 9.91 -24.37 -8.83
C PHE A 95 8.56 -23.84 -9.32
N ARG A 96 8.00 -24.48 -10.35
CA ARG A 96 6.65 -24.18 -10.86
C ARG A 96 5.84 -25.46 -10.99
N GLN A 97 4.51 -25.32 -11.00
CA GLN A 97 3.59 -26.44 -11.08
C GLN A 97 2.53 -26.14 -12.16
N TYR A 98 2.56 -26.90 -13.24
CA TYR A 98 1.66 -26.76 -14.38
C TYR A 98 0.53 -27.77 -14.31
N ARG A 99 -0.61 -27.41 -14.89
CA ARG A 99 -1.74 -28.34 -15.04
C ARG A 99 -1.34 -29.55 -15.88
N ASN A 100 -1.82 -30.72 -15.47
CA ASN A 100 -1.71 -31.95 -16.25
C ASN A 100 -3.06 -32.36 -16.84
N ASP A 101 -3.43 -31.70 -17.94
CA ASP A 101 -4.65 -32.00 -18.70
C ASP A 101 -4.44 -33.12 -19.76
N THR A 102 -3.33 -33.86 -19.65
CA THR A 102 -2.95 -34.93 -20.58
C THR A 102 -3.62 -36.26 -20.25
N LYS A 103 -3.51 -37.24 -21.16
CA LYS A 103 -3.94 -38.62 -20.88
C LYS A 103 -3.02 -39.35 -19.87
N ASN A 104 -1.83 -38.83 -19.62
CA ASN A 104 -0.87 -39.40 -18.68
C ASN A 104 -1.15 -38.89 -17.26
N LEU A 105 -2.11 -39.53 -16.60
CA LEU A 105 -2.55 -39.16 -15.25
C LEU A 105 -1.53 -39.49 -14.14
N THR A 106 -0.38 -40.08 -14.47
CA THR A 106 0.69 -40.38 -13.52
C THR A 106 2.03 -39.94 -14.10
N LEU A 107 2.71 -39.04 -13.39
CA LEU A 107 4.05 -38.58 -13.73
C LEU A 107 5.08 -39.15 -12.76
N LEU A 108 6.23 -39.55 -13.30
CA LEU A 108 7.37 -40.10 -12.56
C LEU A 108 8.58 -39.20 -12.74
N TYR A 109 9.24 -38.81 -11.64
CA TYR A 109 10.49 -38.06 -11.66
C TYR A 109 11.60 -38.93 -11.11
N TYR A 110 12.85 -38.64 -11.49
CA TYR A 110 13.96 -39.56 -11.29
C TYR A 110 15.05 -38.94 -10.43
N HIS A 111 15.80 -39.81 -9.75
CA HIS A 111 17.08 -39.47 -9.16
C HIS A 111 18.13 -39.40 -10.27
N PRO A 112 19.27 -38.72 -10.06
CA PRO A 112 20.38 -38.71 -11.03
C PRO A 112 20.88 -40.10 -11.43
N ASN A 113 20.67 -41.12 -10.59
CA ASN A 113 21.01 -42.52 -10.88
C ASN A 113 19.96 -43.25 -11.76
N GLY A 114 18.93 -42.55 -12.24
CA GLY A 114 17.87 -43.08 -13.09
C GLY A 114 16.74 -43.83 -12.37
N LYS A 115 16.83 -44.04 -11.05
CA LYS A 115 15.73 -44.65 -10.27
C LYS A 115 14.62 -43.63 -10.01
N ILE A 116 13.41 -44.11 -9.77
CA ILE A 116 12.27 -43.24 -9.48
C ILE A 116 12.52 -42.51 -8.15
N ARG A 117 12.41 -41.19 -8.18
CA ARG A 117 12.46 -40.28 -7.03
C ARG A 117 11.07 -39.93 -6.55
N LYS A 118 10.14 -39.71 -7.47
CA LYS A 118 8.80 -39.20 -7.16
C LYS A 118 7.77 -39.74 -8.12
N LYS A 119 6.58 -40.05 -7.60
CA LYS A 119 5.39 -40.43 -8.36
C LYS A 119 4.24 -39.53 -7.94
N VAL A 120 3.52 -38.95 -8.90
CA VAL A 120 2.36 -38.07 -8.64
C VAL A 120 1.21 -38.44 -9.56
N GLN A 121 0.01 -38.54 -9.00
CA GLN A 121 -1.25 -38.78 -9.73
C GLN A 121 -2.05 -37.49 -9.92
N TYR A 122 -2.69 -37.38 -11.08
CA TYR A 122 -3.47 -36.23 -11.51
C TYR A 122 -4.86 -36.64 -11.97
N LYS A 123 -5.83 -35.73 -11.79
CA LYS A 123 -7.17 -35.82 -12.36
C LYS A 123 -7.66 -34.41 -12.67
N ASN A 124 -8.24 -34.21 -13.86
CA ASN A 124 -8.75 -32.91 -14.30
C ASN A 124 -7.72 -31.77 -14.18
N GLY A 125 -6.47 -32.03 -14.56
CA GLY A 125 -5.40 -31.04 -14.53
C GLY A 125 -4.66 -30.87 -13.21
N VAL A 126 -5.21 -31.34 -12.09
CA VAL A 126 -4.66 -31.09 -10.75
C VAL A 126 -4.26 -32.39 -10.05
N LYS A 127 -3.40 -32.30 -9.02
CA LYS A 127 -3.01 -33.44 -8.19
C LYS A 127 -4.24 -34.06 -7.54
N ASP A 128 -4.50 -35.34 -7.81
CA ASP A 128 -5.65 -36.07 -7.28
C ASP A 128 -5.30 -37.57 -7.27
N GLY A 129 -5.24 -38.16 -6.07
CA GLY A 129 -4.68 -39.49 -5.84
C GLY A 129 -3.35 -39.45 -5.09
N GLU A 130 -2.53 -40.49 -5.27
CA GLU A 130 -1.31 -40.67 -4.48
C GLU A 130 -0.13 -39.82 -4.98
N ALA A 131 0.62 -39.25 -4.04
CA ALA A 131 1.97 -38.74 -4.24
C ALA A 131 2.95 -39.54 -3.35
N ILE A 132 4.03 -40.05 -3.95
CA ILE A 132 5.02 -40.91 -3.26
C ILE A 132 6.42 -40.40 -3.61
N ILE A 133 7.28 -40.24 -2.59
CA ILE A 133 8.71 -39.95 -2.75
C ILE A 133 9.52 -41.15 -2.29
N TYR A 134 10.55 -41.46 -3.06
CA TYR A 134 11.42 -42.62 -2.91
C TYR A 134 12.85 -42.17 -2.60
N ALA A 135 13.56 -42.95 -1.80
CA ALA A 135 15.00 -42.86 -1.60
C ALA A 135 15.76 -43.34 -2.84
N THR A 136 17.07 -43.07 -2.90
CA THR A 136 17.94 -43.49 -4.00
C THR A 136 18.10 -45.01 -4.12
N ASP A 137 17.78 -45.77 -3.06
CA ASP A 137 17.71 -47.24 -3.10
C ASP A 137 16.34 -47.78 -3.54
N GLY A 138 15.32 -46.93 -3.62
CA GLY A 138 13.93 -47.28 -3.97
C GLY A 138 13.00 -47.43 -2.76
N ALA A 139 13.47 -47.25 -1.53
CA ALA A 139 12.61 -47.27 -0.34
C ALA A 139 11.63 -46.09 -0.34
N ILE A 140 10.39 -46.29 0.11
CA ILE A 140 9.42 -45.19 0.25
C ILE A 140 9.80 -44.34 1.46
N LEU A 141 9.99 -43.03 1.23
CA LEU A 141 10.29 -42.06 2.28
C LEU A 141 9.03 -41.33 2.77
N MET A 142 8.15 -40.98 1.85
CA MET A 142 6.88 -40.33 2.16
C MET A 142 5.80 -40.75 1.16
N LYS A 143 4.57 -40.75 1.65
CA LYS A 143 3.35 -41.06 0.89
C LYS A 143 2.22 -40.17 1.41
N GLY A 144 1.48 -39.56 0.49
CA GLY A 144 0.33 -38.73 0.79
C GLY A 144 -0.75 -38.84 -0.28
N THR A 145 -1.96 -38.41 0.06
CA THR A 145 -3.13 -38.42 -0.84
C THR A 145 -3.63 -37.01 -1.06
N TYR A 146 -3.79 -36.62 -2.33
CA TYR A 146 -4.41 -35.38 -2.76
C TYR A 146 -5.85 -35.62 -3.20
N THR A 147 -6.71 -34.62 -3.01
CA THR A 147 -8.06 -34.57 -3.58
C THR A 147 -8.31 -33.18 -4.12
N LYS A 148 -8.59 -33.04 -5.42
CA LYS A 148 -8.78 -31.74 -6.09
C LYS A 148 -7.65 -30.74 -5.77
N GLY A 149 -6.39 -31.19 -5.83
CA GLY A 149 -5.20 -30.38 -5.51
C GLY A 149 -4.87 -30.26 -4.02
N LYS A 150 -5.77 -30.63 -3.10
CA LYS A 150 -5.53 -30.42 -1.66
C LYS A 150 -4.97 -31.66 -0.96
N PRO A 151 -3.91 -31.54 -0.13
CA PRO A 151 -3.47 -32.61 0.77
C PRO A 151 -4.59 -33.04 1.73
N THR A 152 -4.91 -34.34 1.77
CA THR A 152 -5.99 -34.86 2.65
C THR A 152 -5.49 -35.84 3.72
N SER A 153 -4.41 -36.56 3.45
CA SER A 153 -3.80 -37.49 4.41
C SER A 153 -2.36 -37.84 4.04
N GLY A 154 -1.54 -38.16 5.04
CA GLY A 154 -0.15 -38.60 4.85
C GLY A 154 0.86 -37.47 4.89
N SER A 155 1.96 -37.64 4.15
CA SER A 155 3.14 -36.77 4.19
C SER A 155 3.57 -36.30 2.80
N PHE A 156 4.07 -35.07 2.71
CA PHE A 156 4.32 -34.34 1.47
C PHE A 156 5.64 -33.57 1.52
N GLU A 157 6.20 -33.24 0.35
CA GLU A 157 7.38 -32.35 0.24
C GLU A 157 7.02 -30.90 0.62
N LYS A 158 5.80 -30.47 0.29
CA LYS A 158 5.25 -29.12 0.59
C LYS A 158 3.76 -29.22 0.93
N VAL A 159 3.31 -28.47 1.95
CA VAL A 159 1.90 -28.35 2.34
C VAL A 159 1.46 -26.88 2.18
N LYS A 160 0.49 -26.62 1.28
CA LYS A 160 -0.02 -25.26 0.96
C LYS A 160 -1.55 -25.28 0.76
N ASN A 161 -2.22 -24.15 1.00
CA ASN A 161 -3.68 -24.00 0.94
C ASN A 161 -4.25 -23.87 -0.48
N SER A 162 -3.53 -23.16 -1.36
CA SER A 162 -3.84 -22.96 -2.78
C SER A 162 -2.73 -23.61 -3.60
N ASP A 163 -3.11 -24.45 -4.56
CA ASP A 163 -2.23 -24.82 -5.65
C ASP A 163 -2.47 -23.78 -6.77
N ASP A 164 -1.61 -22.78 -6.86
CA ASP A 164 -1.58 -21.92 -8.03
C ASP A 164 -0.92 -22.73 -9.15
N TYR A 165 -1.74 -23.35 -10.00
CA TYR A 165 -1.24 -24.06 -11.17
C TYR A 165 -1.03 -23.05 -12.30
N ASP A 166 0.19 -23.03 -12.85
CA ASP A 166 0.51 -22.26 -14.04
C ASP A 166 -0.24 -22.82 -15.27
N TYR A 167 -0.62 -21.92 -16.16
CA TYR A 167 -1.17 -22.22 -17.47
C TYR A 167 -0.11 -21.95 -18.53
N ASN A 168 -0.03 -22.82 -19.54
CA ASN A 168 0.73 -22.53 -20.75
C ASN A 168 -0.01 -21.45 -21.56
N SER A 169 0.10 -20.17 -21.18
CA SER A 169 -0.43 -19.06 -21.97
C SER A 169 0.62 -18.52 -22.93
N LYS A 170 0.27 -18.42 -24.21
CA LYS A 170 1.02 -17.59 -25.17
C LYS A 170 0.57 -16.14 -24.99
N SER A 171 1.16 -15.42 -24.04
CA SER A 171 1.05 -13.96 -24.01
C SER A 171 2.20 -13.37 -24.82
N ASP A 172 1.88 -12.43 -25.71
CA ASP A 172 2.83 -11.68 -26.57
C ASP A 172 3.78 -10.72 -25.81
N ASP A 173 4.02 -10.97 -24.53
CA ASP A 173 4.92 -10.18 -23.68
C ASP A 173 6.13 -11.04 -23.32
N ASP A 174 7.11 -11.05 -24.22
CA ASP A 174 8.39 -11.78 -24.15
C ASP A 174 9.35 -11.16 -23.10
N ASN A 175 8.79 -10.61 -22.02
CA ASN A 175 9.50 -9.96 -20.90
C ASN A 175 9.56 -10.84 -19.64
N ASP A 176 8.88 -11.98 -19.62
CA ASP A 176 8.78 -12.88 -18.45
C ASP A 176 9.56 -14.20 -18.61
N LYS A 177 10.49 -14.25 -19.59
CA LYS A 177 11.70 -15.05 -19.37
C LYS A 177 12.35 -14.49 -18.12
N PRO A 178 12.87 -15.30 -17.18
CA PRO A 178 13.73 -14.74 -16.16
C PRO A 178 14.85 -14.00 -16.88
N LYS A 179 14.77 -12.66 -16.91
CA LYS A 179 15.96 -11.83 -16.90
C LYS A 179 16.74 -12.44 -15.76
N VAL A 180 17.87 -13.04 -16.11
CA VAL A 180 18.92 -13.33 -15.15
C VAL A 180 19.09 -12.02 -14.39
N LEU A 181 18.52 -11.93 -13.20
CA LEU A 181 18.85 -10.91 -12.25
C LEU A 181 20.30 -11.23 -11.90
N THR A 182 21.22 -10.69 -12.70
CA THR A 182 22.56 -10.41 -12.25
C THR A 182 22.47 -9.29 -11.22
N GLU A 183 21.86 -9.56 -10.07
CA GLU A 183 22.56 -9.24 -8.84
C GLU A 183 23.51 -10.40 -8.58
N ALA A 184 24.55 -10.45 -9.42
CA ALA A 184 25.76 -11.09 -9.02
C ALA A 184 26.21 -10.34 -7.77
N VAL A 185 26.18 -11.01 -6.61
CA VAL A 185 27.31 -10.82 -5.71
C VAL A 185 28.51 -11.18 -6.57
N VAL A 186 29.23 -10.15 -7.03
CA VAL A 186 30.40 -10.31 -7.89
C VAL A 186 31.42 -11.11 -7.09
N LEU A 187 31.44 -12.42 -7.31
CA LEU A 187 32.56 -13.27 -6.96
C LEU A 187 33.51 -13.24 -8.16
N PRO A 188 34.80 -12.90 -7.96
CA PRO A 188 35.75 -12.93 -9.06
C PRO A 188 35.87 -14.37 -9.61
N PRO A 189 36.12 -14.53 -10.93
CA PRO A 189 36.35 -15.85 -11.49
C PRO A 189 37.57 -16.50 -10.84
N SER A 190 37.45 -17.77 -10.43
CA SER A 190 38.58 -18.52 -9.88
C SER A 190 39.60 -18.87 -10.98
N PRO A 191 40.92 -18.77 -10.69
CA PRO A 191 41.97 -19.23 -11.57
C PRO A 191 42.05 -20.76 -11.63
N ALA A 192 42.66 -21.26 -12.72
CA ALA A 192 42.77 -22.67 -13.06
C ALA A 192 43.45 -23.53 -11.97
N LEU A 193 42.98 -24.78 -11.88
CA LEU A 193 43.45 -25.87 -11.02
C LEU A 193 44.99 -25.97 -10.97
N ALA A 194 45.54 -25.85 -9.77
CA ALA A 194 46.89 -26.32 -9.43
C ALA A 194 46.79 -27.44 -8.37
N GLN A 195 47.74 -28.37 -8.48
CA GLN A 195 47.72 -29.71 -7.89
C GLN A 195 47.61 -29.75 -6.36
N THR A 196 46.94 -30.81 -5.91
CA THR A 196 46.65 -31.21 -4.53
C THR A 196 47.90 -31.45 -3.69
N VAL A 197 47.91 -30.90 -2.47
CA VAL A 197 48.65 -31.46 -1.33
C VAL A 197 47.62 -31.92 -0.31
N GLU A 198 47.65 -33.20 0.06
CA GLU A 198 46.80 -33.77 1.09
C GLU A 198 47.08 -33.12 2.45
N VAL A 199 46.04 -32.55 3.06
CA VAL A 199 46.02 -32.26 4.50
C VAL A 199 44.73 -32.83 5.06
N SER A 200 44.86 -33.74 6.01
CA SER A 200 43.74 -34.40 6.69
C SER A 200 42.78 -33.39 7.33
N PRO A 201 41.45 -33.55 7.17
CA PRO A 201 40.49 -32.66 7.79
C PRO A 201 40.52 -32.80 9.32
N GLN A 202 40.84 -31.71 10.02
CA GLN A 202 40.58 -31.58 11.45
C GLN A 202 39.07 -31.39 11.65
N ILE A 203 38.48 -32.27 12.45
CA ILE A 203 37.08 -32.22 12.87
C ILE A 203 36.95 -31.06 13.86
N VAL A 204 36.24 -29.99 13.47
CA VAL A 204 35.83 -28.93 14.38
C VAL A 204 34.46 -29.31 14.96
N GLU A 205 34.42 -29.46 16.28
CA GLU A 205 33.24 -29.75 17.06
C GLU A 205 32.27 -28.56 17.01
N VAL A 206 31.09 -28.75 16.43
CA VAL A 206 30.03 -27.72 16.39
C VAL A 206 29.54 -27.53 17.82
N VAL A 207 29.82 -26.36 18.40
CA VAL A 207 29.36 -25.97 19.74
C VAL A 207 27.83 -26.00 19.77
N ALA A 208 27.29 -26.90 20.59
CA ALA A 208 25.86 -26.98 20.86
C ALA A 208 25.38 -25.69 21.55
N PRO A 209 24.31 -25.03 21.08
CA PRO A 209 23.69 -23.93 21.83
C PRO A 209 23.04 -24.47 23.12
N ALA A 210 23.12 -23.65 24.18
CA ALA A 210 22.79 -24.02 25.55
C ALA A 210 21.41 -24.67 25.73
N GLU A 211 21.38 -25.75 26.50
CA GLU A 211 20.15 -26.42 26.96
C GLU A 211 19.33 -25.48 27.85
N ILE A 212 18.08 -25.20 27.45
CA ILE A 212 17.08 -24.57 28.32
C ILE A 212 16.25 -25.71 28.94
N PRO A 213 16.05 -25.76 30.27
CA PRO A 213 15.23 -26.80 30.89
C PRO A 213 13.77 -26.65 30.48
N ILE A 214 13.15 -27.74 30.05
CA ILE A 214 11.73 -27.81 29.66
C ILE A 214 10.95 -28.43 30.83
N GLU A 215 10.00 -27.71 31.40
CA GLU A 215 8.95 -28.30 32.25
C GLU A 215 7.94 -29.04 31.36
N GLU A 216 7.83 -30.36 31.55
CA GLU A 216 6.75 -31.16 31.00
C GLU A 216 5.43 -30.79 31.68
N ILE A 217 4.53 -30.11 30.97
CA ILE A 217 3.12 -30.04 31.36
C ILE A 217 2.32 -31.03 30.51
N SER A 218 1.61 -31.88 31.25
CA SER A 218 0.94 -33.08 30.80
C SER A 218 -0.27 -32.85 29.88
N SER A 219 -0.49 -33.89 29.08
CA SER A 219 -1.56 -34.17 28.12
C SER A 219 -2.95 -33.64 28.48
N ASN A 220 -3.60 -32.96 27.52
CA ASN A 220 -5.05 -32.74 27.51
C ASN A 220 -5.70 -33.26 26.22
N LYS A 221 -6.51 -34.32 26.40
CA LYS A 221 -7.64 -34.85 25.61
C LYS A 221 -7.60 -34.76 24.07
N SER A 222 -7.49 -35.94 23.46
CA SER A 222 -7.72 -36.27 22.04
C SER A 222 -9.01 -35.63 21.49
N LYS A 223 -8.84 -34.53 20.74
CA LYS A 223 -9.76 -34.17 19.66
C LYS A 223 -9.31 -34.97 18.43
N ASN A 224 -10.25 -35.59 17.71
CA ASN A 224 -9.99 -36.22 16.40
C ASN A 224 -9.60 -35.12 15.37
N ARG A 225 -8.37 -34.62 15.46
CA ARG A 225 -7.80 -33.64 14.54
C ARG A 225 -7.35 -34.37 13.28
N LYS A 226 -7.81 -33.94 12.11
CA LYS A 226 -7.23 -34.40 10.84
C LYS A 226 -5.90 -33.70 10.65
N THR A 227 -4.85 -34.46 10.31
CA THR A 227 -3.50 -33.92 10.15
C THR A 227 -2.84 -34.41 8.87
N VAL A 228 -1.88 -33.62 8.40
CA VAL A 228 -0.91 -33.97 7.35
C VAL A 228 0.48 -33.54 7.80
N SER A 229 1.54 -34.11 7.24
CA SER A 229 2.90 -33.64 7.52
C SER A 229 3.70 -33.23 6.28
N GLN A 230 4.56 -32.24 6.46
CA GLN A 230 5.60 -31.86 5.53
C GLN A 230 6.92 -32.48 6.00
N LYS A 231 7.70 -33.07 5.10
CA LYS A 231 8.97 -33.73 5.44
C LYS A 231 10.09 -33.29 4.51
N ILE A 232 11.25 -33.03 5.09
CA ILE A 232 12.52 -32.83 4.38
C ILE A 232 13.49 -33.90 4.89
N PHE A 233 14.12 -34.62 3.97
CA PHE A 233 15.13 -35.63 4.25
C PHE A 233 16.52 -35.11 3.91
N TRP A 234 17.54 -35.54 4.64
CA TRP A 234 18.93 -35.32 4.21
C TRP A 234 19.18 -36.02 2.88
N LYS A 235 19.83 -35.33 1.95
CA LYS A 235 20.19 -35.91 0.64
C LYS A 235 21.01 -37.18 0.83
N ASP A 236 20.73 -38.18 -0.01
CA ASP A 236 21.35 -39.51 -0.02
C ASP A 236 21.20 -40.27 1.32
N SER A 237 20.20 -39.90 2.12
CA SER A 237 19.92 -40.50 3.43
C SER A 237 18.42 -40.76 3.62
N LYS A 238 18.09 -41.64 4.57
CA LYS A 238 16.73 -41.86 5.06
C LYS A 238 16.42 -41.04 6.33
N GLN A 239 17.41 -40.31 6.84
CA GLN A 239 17.25 -39.45 8.01
C GLN A 239 16.49 -38.17 7.64
N LEU A 240 15.54 -37.79 8.50
CA LEU A 240 14.86 -36.50 8.37
C LEU A 240 15.84 -35.37 8.69
N ALA A 241 15.68 -34.25 8.00
CA ALA A 241 16.21 -32.95 8.41
C ALA A 241 15.12 -32.16 9.16
N GLN A 242 13.87 -32.25 8.69
CA GLN A 242 12.72 -31.57 9.29
C GLN A 242 11.42 -32.35 9.03
N GLU A 243 10.53 -32.36 10.02
CA GLU A 243 9.13 -32.72 9.88
C GLU A 243 8.24 -31.66 10.52
N ILE A 244 7.21 -31.19 9.80
CA ILE A 244 6.19 -30.27 10.31
C ILE A 244 4.84 -30.96 10.19
N VAL A 245 4.09 -31.05 11.29
CA VAL A 245 2.72 -31.59 11.31
C VAL A 245 1.74 -30.43 11.32
N TYR A 246 0.78 -30.46 10.41
CA TYR A 246 -0.28 -29.49 10.28
C TYR A 246 -1.63 -30.07 10.68
N GLU A 247 -2.43 -29.30 11.41
CA GLU A 247 -3.87 -29.52 11.56
C GLU A 247 -4.59 -29.00 10.30
N ILE A 248 -5.49 -29.81 9.74
CA ILE A 248 -6.32 -29.43 8.60
C ILE A 248 -7.54 -28.67 9.14
N SER A 249 -7.62 -27.36 8.87
CA SER A 249 -8.81 -26.54 9.15
C SER A 249 -9.59 -26.24 7.87
N SER A 250 -10.79 -25.66 7.99
CA SER A 250 -11.65 -25.32 6.85
C SER A 250 -11.04 -24.28 5.90
N TYR A 251 -10.09 -23.47 6.38
CA TYR A 251 -9.51 -22.35 5.64
C TYR A 251 -7.98 -22.42 5.50
N SER A 252 -7.29 -23.25 6.30
CA SER A 252 -5.83 -23.34 6.27
C SER A 252 -5.22 -24.60 6.90
N PHE A 253 -3.95 -24.87 6.60
CA PHE A 253 -3.07 -25.78 7.34
C PHE A 253 -2.34 -25.03 8.46
N LYS A 254 -2.65 -25.33 9.73
CA LYS A 254 -2.00 -24.71 10.91
C LYS A 254 -0.91 -25.64 11.46
N PRO A 255 0.36 -25.20 11.60
CA PRO A 255 1.40 -26.04 12.20
C PRO A 255 1.09 -26.28 13.68
N ILE A 256 1.25 -27.52 14.12
CA ILE A 256 1.02 -27.93 15.52
C ILE A 256 2.24 -28.64 16.13
N VAL A 257 3.13 -29.19 15.30
CA VAL A 257 4.39 -29.80 15.74
C VAL A 257 5.43 -29.55 14.67
N GLN A 258 6.66 -29.24 15.07
CA GLN A 258 7.83 -29.27 14.18
C GLN A 258 9.00 -29.95 14.87
N LYS A 259 9.69 -30.83 14.17
CA LYS A 259 10.92 -31.48 14.63
C LYS A 259 12.03 -31.25 13.63
N ASN A 260 13.21 -30.91 14.12
CA ASN A 260 14.42 -30.76 13.32
C ASN A 260 15.48 -31.74 13.81
N TYR A 261 16.29 -32.25 12.88
CA TYR A 261 17.30 -33.27 13.13
C TYR A 261 18.60 -32.93 12.41
N ASP A 262 19.73 -33.30 13.01
CA ASP A 262 21.03 -33.23 12.34
C ASP A 262 21.24 -34.39 11.35
N ARG A 263 22.38 -34.41 10.64
CA ARG A 263 22.70 -35.45 9.64
C ARG A 263 22.83 -36.85 10.24
N SER A 264 23.13 -36.98 11.53
CA SER A 264 23.22 -38.27 12.22
C SER A 264 21.83 -38.83 12.57
N GLY A 265 20.79 -38.01 12.49
CA GLY A 265 19.43 -38.32 12.93
C GLY A 265 19.17 -37.93 14.39
N LYS A 266 20.08 -37.21 15.05
CA LYS A 266 19.86 -36.69 16.40
C LYS A 266 18.85 -35.55 16.34
N LEU A 267 17.83 -35.59 17.21
CA LEU A 267 16.85 -34.53 17.38
C LEU A 267 17.55 -33.27 17.93
N ILE A 268 17.43 -32.14 17.22
CA ILE A 268 18.01 -30.86 17.63
C ILE A 268 16.96 -29.83 18.06
N GLN A 269 15.69 -30.04 17.69
CA GLN A 269 14.58 -29.19 18.12
C GLN A 269 13.24 -29.93 18.04
N SER A 270 12.36 -29.67 19.01
CA SER A 270 10.95 -30.09 18.97
C SER A 270 10.05 -28.95 19.42
N LEU A 271 9.24 -28.42 18.50
CA LEU A 271 8.26 -27.38 18.73
C LEU A 271 6.85 -27.99 18.81
N GLN A 272 6.02 -27.43 19.69
CA GLN A 272 4.62 -27.80 19.92
C GLN A 272 3.68 -26.64 19.55
N GLU A 273 2.36 -26.84 19.60
CA GLU A 273 1.35 -25.87 19.10
C GLU A 273 1.52 -24.45 19.67
N ASN A 274 1.97 -24.30 20.93
CA ASN A 274 2.22 -23.02 21.59
C ASN A 274 3.50 -22.29 21.14
N HIS A 275 4.36 -22.95 20.36
CA HIS A 275 5.59 -22.37 19.81
C HIS A 275 5.38 -21.72 18.44
N PHE A 276 4.19 -21.87 17.85
CA PHE A 276 3.81 -21.22 16.60
C PHE A 276 2.97 -19.99 16.86
N GLU A 277 2.95 -19.07 15.91
CA GLU A 277 2.10 -17.89 15.96
C GLU A 277 0.62 -18.27 16.07
N LYS A 278 -0.14 -17.49 16.83
CA LYS A 278 -1.58 -17.71 16.99
C LYS A 278 -2.33 -17.57 15.66
N TYR A 279 -1.89 -16.63 14.84
CA TYR A 279 -2.40 -16.36 13.51
C TYR A 279 -1.24 -16.41 12.53
N GLY A 280 -1.23 -17.42 11.65
CA GLY A 280 -0.14 -17.63 10.70
C GLY A 280 0.53 -19.00 10.88
N ASN A 281 1.61 -19.19 10.12
CA ASN A 281 2.40 -20.42 10.10
C ASN A 281 3.82 -20.20 10.65
N GLY A 282 4.13 -18.99 11.14
CA GLY A 282 5.44 -18.65 11.67
C GLY A 282 5.72 -19.31 13.03
N ILE A 283 7.00 -19.42 13.35
CA ILE A 283 7.46 -19.83 14.67
C ILE A 283 7.37 -18.59 15.57
N ALA A 284 6.61 -18.67 16.65
CA ALA A 284 6.62 -17.64 17.70
C ALA A 284 7.85 -17.79 18.60
N ASN A 285 8.19 -19.03 18.98
CA ASN A 285 9.28 -19.30 19.91
C ASN A 285 10.05 -20.56 19.49
N GLY A 286 11.33 -20.42 19.13
CA GLY A 286 12.17 -21.54 18.67
C GLY A 286 13.33 -21.11 17.78
N THR A 287 13.94 -22.04 17.06
CA THR A 287 14.93 -21.76 16.02
C THR A 287 14.32 -22.07 14.66
N GLU A 288 14.32 -21.08 13.78
CA GLU A 288 14.00 -21.26 12.37
C GLU A 288 15.23 -21.79 11.63
N TYR A 289 15.04 -22.88 10.88
CA TYR A 289 16.07 -23.48 10.04
C TYR A 289 15.66 -23.39 8.58
N ALA A 290 16.53 -22.82 7.75
CA ALA A 290 16.44 -22.95 6.30
C ALA A 290 17.47 -23.94 5.80
N TYR A 291 17.16 -24.63 4.70
CA TYR A 291 18.03 -25.64 4.11
C TYR A 291 18.37 -25.27 2.66
N TYR A 292 19.57 -25.61 2.23
CA TYR A 292 19.85 -25.79 0.81
C TYR A 292 19.17 -27.09 0.39
N LEU A 293 18.35 -27.03 -0.65
CA LEU A 293 17.55 -28.17 -1.11
C LEU A 293 18.00 -28.57 -2.51
N GLN A 294 18.03 -29.86 -2.81
CA GLN A 294 18.08 -30.39 -4.15
C GLN A 294 16.95 -31.40 -4.28
N ASN A 295 15.97 -31.12 -5.13
CA ASN A 295 14.74 -31.89 -5.25
C ASN A 295 13.98 -32.06 -3.92
N ASN A 296 13.91 -31.00 -3.12
CA ASN A 296 13.39 -31.01 -1.74
C ASN A 296 14.16 -31.91 -0.73
N PHE A 297 15.35 -32.40 -1.08
CA PHE A 297 16.27 -33.05 -0.13
C PHE A 297 17.30 -32.06 0.38
N ALA A 298 17.52 -32.00 1.69
CA ALA A 298 18.48 -31.10 2.30
C ALA A 298 19.92 -31.49 1.93
N THR A 299 20.61 -30.62 1.20
CA THR A 299 22.05 -30.73 0.89
C THR A 299 22.91 -30.11 1.98
N GLY A 300 22.36 -29.18 2.78
CA GLY A 300 23.02 -28.51 3.89
C GLY A 300 22.06 -27.57 4.64
N VAL A 301 22.46 -27.08 5.82
CA VAL A 301 21.74 -25.98 6.48
C VAL A 301 22.13 -24.68 5.78
N LYS A 302 21.14 -23.87 5.41
CA LYS A 302 21.33 -22.55 4.77
C LYS A 302 21.38 -21.44 5.81
N SER A 303 20.49 -21.49 6.80
CA SER A 303 20.51 -20.56 7.93
C SER A 303 19.89 -21.18 9.17
N ALA A 304 20.27 -20.62 10.33
CA ALA A 304 19.64 -20.85 11.61
C ALA A 304 19.44 -19.50 12.31
N ALA A 305 18.21 -19.19 12.72
CA ALA A 305 17.86 -17.95 13.41
C ALA A 305 16.95 -18.25 14.61
N LYS A 306 17.31 -17.74 15.78
CA LYS A 306 16.48 -17.86 16.98
C LYS A 306 15.35 -16.82 16.94
N ILE A 307 14.13 -17.27 17.23
CA ILE A 307 12.89 -16.50 17.24
C ILE A 307 12.29 -16.52 18.65
N ILE A 308 11.93 -15.35 19.16
CA ILE A 308 11.24 -15.15 20.43
C ILE A 308 10.07 -14.19 20.18
N ASP A 309 8.88 -14.57 20.61
CA ASP A 309 7.62 -13.83 20.39
C ASP A 309 7.38 -13.39 18.93
N GLY A 310 7.78 -14.21 17.97
CA GLY A 310 7.64 -13.97 16.53
C GLY A 310 8.75 -13.12 15.90
N GLU A 311 9.71 -12.64 16.70
CA GLU A 311 10.80 -11.79 16.24
C GLU A 311 12.17 -12.46 16.38
N LYS A 312 13.11 -12.17 15.46
CA LYS A 312 14.49 -12.64 15.58
C LYS A 312 15.13 -12.10 16.88
N SER A 313 15.76 -12.99 17.64
CA SER A 313 16.41 -12.64 18.90
C SER A 313 17.59 -13.57 19.17
N GLY A 314 18.77 -13.00 19.38
CA GLY A 314 20.05 -13.72 19.46
C GLY A 314 20.75 -13.81 18.10
N LYS A 315 21.64 -14.80 17.98
CA LYS A 315 22.48 -14.97 16.79
C LYS A 315 21.72 -15.63 15.63
N GLU A 316 21.81 -15.03 14.46
CA GLU A 316 21.52 -15.64 13.17
C GLU A 316 22.83 -16.01 12.49
N THR A 317 22.88 -17.21 11.93
CA THR A 317 24.03 -17.69 11.15
C THR A 317 23.56 -18.16 9.79
N LEU A 318 24.21 -17.69 8.74
CA LEU A 318 24.05 -18.14 7.36
C LEU A 318 25.31 -18.91 6.97
N TYR A 319 25.11 -20.00 6.22
CA TYR A 319 26.18 -20.89 5.79
C TYR A 319 26.31 -20.86 4.27
N PHE A 320 27.54 -21.03 3.77
CA PHE A 320 27.78 -21.38 2.38
C PHE A 320 27.16 -22.75 2.05
N PRO A 321 26.89 -23.08 0.77
CA PRO A 321 26.41 -24.41 0.38
C PRO A 321 27.29 -25.58 0.86
N LYS A 322 28.60 -25.34 1.04
CA LYS A 322 29.56 -26.31 1.56
C LYS A 322 29.56 -26.45 3.11
N GLY A 323 28.78 -25.63 3.81
CA GLY A 323 28.54 -25.70 5.25
C GLY A 323 29.41 -24.76 6.11
N GLU A 324 30.39 -24.07 5.55
CA GLU A 324 31.17 -23.06 6.25
C GLU A 324 30.33 -21.80 6.53
N THR A 325 30.61 -21.09 7.62
CA THR A 325 29.90 -19.85 7.96
C THR A 325 30.17 -18.78 6.92
N PHE A 326 29.10 -18.25 6.33
CA PHE A 326 29.13 -17.13 5.40
C PHE A 326 28.95 -15.80 6.13
N TYR A 327 28.01 -15.77 7.08
CA TYR A 327 27.58 -14.53 7.69
C TYR A 327 26.97 -14.78 9.08
N GLU A 328 27.29 -13.92 10.03
CA GLU A 328 26.77 -13.94 11.39
C GLU A 328 26.25 -12.56 11.77
N THR A 329 25.10 -12.51 12.43
CA THR A 329 24.54 -11.26 12.97
C THR A 329 23.78 -11.53 14.25
N ASN A 330 23.69 -10.53 15.12
CA ASN A 330 22.92 -10.60 16.36
C ASN A 330 21.68 -9.73 16.27
N TYR A 331 20.58 -10.20 16.86
CA TYR A 331 19.32 -9.48 16.97
C TYR A 331 18.84 -9.37 18.41
N ARG A 332 18.05 -8.33 18.69
CA ARG A 332 17.30 -8.17 19.93
C ARG A 332 15.94 -7.58 19.56
N SER A 333 14.86 -8.31 19.84
CA SER A 333 13.48 -7.90 19.51
C SER A 333 13.36 -7.46 18.04
N GLY A 334 13.78 -8.33 17.12
CA GLY A 334 13.68 -8.13 15.67
C GLY A 334 14.72 -7.17 15.07
N LEU A 335 15.39 -6.34 15.87
CA LEU A 335 16.37 -5.36 15.39
C LEU A 335 17.80 -5.91 15.49
N LYS A 336 18.66 -5.61 14.51
CA LYS A 336 20.10 -5.93 14.60
C LYS A 336 20.71 -5.24 15.81
N ASP A 337 21.34 -6.01 16.69
CA ASP A 337 21.93 -5.52 17.94
C ASP A 337 23.13 -6.39 18.32
N GLY A 338 24.33 -5.82 18.24
CA GLY A 338 25.60 -6.53 18.42
C GLY A 338 26.42 -6.63 17.15
N GLU A 339 27.35 -7.59 17.13
CA GLU A 339 28.28 -7.76 16.00
C GLU A 339 27.60 -8.41 14.79
N GLU A 340 27.98 -7.93 13.61
CA GLU A 340 27.72 -8.50 12.29
C GLU A 340 29.08 -8.79 11.63
N ILE A 341 29.27 -10.01 11.16
CA ILE A 341 30.53 -10.48 10.57
C ILE A 341 30.24 -11.20 9.26
N GLU A 342 30.95 -10.80 8.21
CA GLU A 342 30.92 -11.47 6.91
C GLU A 342 32.25 -12.18 6.67
N TYR A 343 32.20 -13.44 6.24
CA TYR A 343 33.36 -14.28 5.97
C TYR A 343 33.52 -14.54 4.48
N SER A 344 34.77 -14.75 4.03
CA SER A 344 35.06 -15.31 2.71
C SER A 344 34.85 -16.83 2.71
N GLU A 345 34.77 -17.46 1.54
CA GLU A 345 34.81 -18.94 1.40
C GLU A 345 36.11 -19.59 1.92
N LYS A 346 37.12 -18.80 2.32
CA LYS A 346 38.34 -19.30 2.96
C LYS A 346 38.30 -19.11 4.48
N GLY A 347 37.18 -18.65 5.04
CA GLY A 347 36.99 -18.36 6.46
C GLY A 347 37.62 -17.04 6.94
N THR A 348 38.15 -16.20 6.06
CA THR A 348 38.73 -14.89 6.46
C THR A 348 37.63 -13.85 6.64
N VAL A 349 37.68 -13.03 7.70
CA VAL A 349 36.74 -11.93 7.91
C VAL A 349 36.90 -10.88 6.79
N LYS A 350 35.85 -10.69 6.00
CA LYS A 350 35.75 -9.64 4.98
C LYS A 350 35.30 -8.32 5.58
N ASN A 351 34.35 -8.40 6.50
CA ASN A 351 33.72 -7.22 7.09
C ASN A 351 33.33 -7.50 8.53
N LYS A 352 33.43 -6.47 9.37
CA LYS A 352 32.99 -6.50 10.76
C LYS A 352 32.33 -5.17 11.11
N ARG A 353 31.06 -5.26 11.52
CA ARG A 353 30.19 -4.13 11.85
C ARG A 353 29.54 -4.38 13.20
N VAL A 354 29.08 -3.31 13.84
CA VAL A 354 28.31 -3.38 15.09
C VAL A 354 27.07 -2.54 14.93
N TYR A 355 25.92 -3.10 15.28
CA TYR A 355 24.65 -2.40 15.35
C TYR A 355 24.22 -2.22 16.80
N LYS A 356 23.43 -1.18 17.06
CA LYS A 356 22.73 -0.98 18.33
C LYS A 356 21.31 -0.54 18.02
N GLU A 357 20.33 -1.28 18.50
CA GLU A 357 18.90 -1.00 18.25
C GLU A 357 18.58 -0.79 16.75
N GLY A 358 19.16 -1.64 15.89
CA GLY A 358 18.98 -1.60 14.44
C GLY A 358 19.80 -0.55 13.70
N LYS A 359 20.55 0.31 14.39
CA LYS A 359 21.31 1.41 13.78
C LYS A 359 22.81 1.12 13.71
N PRO A 360 23.53 1.62 12.68
CA PRO A 360 24.99 1.56 12.61
C PRO A 360 25.65 2.14 13.87
N PHE A 361 26.56 1.39 14.50
CA PHE A 361 27.24 1.79 15.73
C PHE A 361 28.76 1.87 15.57
N ASN A 362 29.42 0.78 15.13
CA ASN A 362 30.85 0.76 14.85
C ASN A 362 31.16 0.03 13.55
N GLY A 363 32.11 0.55 12.78
CA GLY A 363 32.58 -0.06 11.54
C GLY A 363 32.15 0.73 10.31
N ASN A 364 32.36 0.14 9.14
CA ASN A 364 32.18 0.79 7.85
C ASN A 364 30.91 0.27 7.15
N PHE A 365 29.99 1.18 6.84
CA PHE A 365 28.65 0.88 6.34
C PHE A 365 28.43 1.52 4.97
N ASP A 366 27.69 0.82 4.13
CA ASP A 366 27.24 1.33 2.85
C ASP A 366 25.82 1.87 3.02
N GLU A 367 25.68 3.19 2.91
CA GLU A 367 24.40 3.88 2.88
C GLU A 367 24.01 4.18 1.43
N ARG A 368 22.71 4.38 1.18
CA ARG A 368 22.19 4.72 -0.15
C ARG A 368 21.56 6.11 -0.12
N VAL A 369 21.91 6.95 -1.08
CA VAL A 369 21.28 8.26 -1.32
C VAL A 369 20.90 8.31 -2.80
N GLY A 370 19.61 8.08 -3.12
CA GLY A 370 19.20 7.84 -4.51
C GLY A 370 19.93 6.63 -5.10
N ASP A 371 20.58 6.78 -6.26
CA ASP A 371 21.40 5.73 -6.90
C ASP A 371 22.89 5.79 -6.52
N ILE A 372 23.20 6.41 -5.38
CA ILE A 372 24.58 6.64 -4.91
C ILE A 372 24.84 5.78 -3.67
N TYR A 373 25.93 5.02 -3.73
CA TYR A 373 26.45 4.25 -2.60
C TYR A 373 27.44 5.11 -1.82
N VAL A 374 27.12 5.39 -0.56
CA VAL A 374 27.93 6.21 0.34
C VAL A 374 28.54 5.31 1.40
N ASN A 375 29.84 5.08 1.26
CA ASN A 375 30.60 4.29 2.21
C ASN A 375 31.07 5.18 3.36
N VAL A 376 30.58 4.91 4.57
CA VAL A 376 30.80 5.76 5.75
C VAL A 376 31.22 4.95 6.96
N ASN A 377 32.19 5.45 7.71
CA ASN A 377 32.61 4.86 8.96
C ASN A 377 31.85 5.46 10.16
N TYR A 378 31.44 4.58 11.07
CA TYR A 378 30.79 4.92 12.33
C TYR A 378 31.69 4.59 13.51
N THR A 379 31.74 5.49 14.49
CA THR A 379 32.36 5.27 15.80
C THR A 379 31.35 5.67 16.87
N ASN A 380 30.97 4.72 17.74
CA ASN A 380 29.99 4.88 18.79
C ASN A 380 28.67 5.54 18.33
N GLY A 381 28.17 5.12 17.16
CA GLY A 381 26.92 5.62 16.57
C GLY A 381 27.04 6.96 15.85
N THR A 382 28.25 7.49 15.71
CA THR A 382 28.52 8.79 15.08
C THR A 382 29.37 8.61 13.82
N LYS A 383 28.97 9.24 12.70
CA LYS A 383 29.78 9.25 11.47
C LYS A 383 31.13 9.93 11.74
N GLU A 384 32.24 9.23 11.44
CA GLU A 384 33.60 9.67 11.76
C GLU A 384 34.60 9.11 10.75
N GLY A 385 35.50 9.96 10.24
CA GLY A 385 36.57 9.57 9.32
C GLY A 385 36.23 9.78 7.85
N GLU A 386 36.97 9.11 6.96
CA GLU A 386 36.77 9.24 5.52
C GLU A 386 35.40 8.71 5.07
N VAL A 387 34.78 9.41 4.13
CA VAL A 387 33.59 9.00 3.40
C VAL A 387 33.87 9.03 1.91
N VAL A 388 33.37 8.03 1.19
CA VAL A 388 33.48 7.94 -0.26
C VAL A 388 32.11 7.63 -0.84
N ALA A 389 31.62 8.50 -1.72
CA ALA A 389 30.38 8.29 -2.46
C ALA A 389 30.68 7.87 -3.89
N LYS A 390 30.03 6.78 -4.35
CA LYS A 390 30.18 6.22 -5.70
C LYS A 390 28.83 6.07 -6.40
N ASN A 391 28.82 6.24 -7.72
CA ASN A 391 27.66 5.87 -8.55
C ASN A 391 27.64 4.36 -8.84
N GLU A 392 26.63 3.89 -9.58
CA GLU A 392 26.48 2.49 -10.00
C GLU A 392 27.70 1.96 -10.78
N ASP A 393 28.31 2.81 -11.62
CA ASP A 393 29.54 2.51 -12.37
C ASP A 393 30.83 2.50 -11.52
N GLN A 394 30.71 2.55 -10.19
CA GLN A 394 31.83 2.59 -9.23
C GLN A 394 32.72 3.84 -9.32
N GLN A 395 32.30 4.88 -10.04
CA GLN A 395 33.02 6.15 -10.14
C GLN A 395 32.83 6.99 -8.88
N ILE A 396 33.91 7.60 -8.38
CA ILE A 396 33.87 8.45 -7.18
C ILE A 396 33.22 9.80 -7.53
N ILE A 397 32.09 10.08 -6.91
CA ILE A 397 31.34 11.34 -7.08
C ILE A 397 31.70 12.34 -5.98
N ALA A 398 31.99 11.86 -4.77
CA ALA A 398 32.37 12.70 -3.65
C ALA A 398 33.34 11.97 -2.71
N LYS A 399 34.27 12.73 -2.14
CA LYS A 399 35.15 12.28 -1.06
C LYS A 399 35.26 13.38 0.00
N GLY A 400 35.16 13.00 1.27
CA GLY A 400 35.23 13.93 2.39
C GLY A 400 35.60 13.25 3.71
N ILE A 401 35.62 14.04 4.78
CA ILE A 401 35.89 13.60 6.14
C ILE A 401 34.72 14.02 7.04
N TYR A 402 34.08 13.07 7.71
CA TYR A 402 33.17 13.34 8.81
C TYR A 402 33.94 13.51 10.11
N LYS A 403 33.50 14.46 10.95
CA LYS A 403 33.98 14.63 12.32
C LYS A 403 32.81 14.95 13.23
N ASN A 404 32.66 14.22 14.33
CA ASN A 404 31.55 14.35 15.28
C ASN A 404 30.17 14.32 14.58
N GLY A 405 30.02 13.43 13.59
CA GLY A 405 28.76 13.22 12.88
C GLY A 405 28.43 14.27 11.81
N LYS A 406 29.29 15.29 11.62
CA LYS A 406 29.07 16.35 10.64
C LYS A 406 30.12 16.33 9.53
N PRO A 407 29.76 16.70 8.29
CA PRO A 407 30.74 16.96 7.23
C PRO A 407 31.77 17.98 7.72
N TYR A 408 33.06 17.64 7.70
CA TYR A 408 34.13 18.52 8.18
C TYR A 408 34.89 19.19 7.03
N ASN A 409 35.49 18.38 6.14
CA ASN A 409 36.26 18.85 4.99
C ASN A 409 36.04 17.94 3.78
N GLY A 410 35.87 18.55 2.60
CA GLY A 410 35.75 17.86 1.32
C GLY A 410 34.36 17.96 0.72
N THR A 411 33.98 16.95 -0.06
CA THR A 411 32.69 16.88 -0.75
C THR A 411 31.85 15.74 -0.23
N PHE A 412 30.54 15.96 -0.16
CA PHE A 412 29.60 15.00 0.42
C PHE A 412 28.34 14.96 -0.42
N VAL A 413 27.77 13.78 -0.57
CA VAL A 413 26.39 13.61 -1.04
C VAL A 413 25.53 13.45 0.20
N ILE A 414 24.53 14.32 0.36
CA ILE A 414 23.58 14.24 1.47
C ILE A 414 22.17 14.15 0.91
N GLU A 415 21.33 13.35 1.55
CA GLU A 415 19.91 13.35 1.26
C GLU A 415 19.27 14.62 1.83
N THR A 416 18.41 15.23 1.02
CA THR A 416 17.53 16.32 1.41
C THR A 416 16.10 15.80 1.35
N GLY A 417 15.15 16.48 2.01
CA GLY A 417 13.74 16.08 1.93
C GLY A 417 13.25 15.95 0.49
N ASP A 418 12.11 15.29 0.31
CA ASP A 418 11.45 15.14 -1.00
C ASP A 418 12.23 14.30 -2.04
N ASN A 419 12.99 13.28 -1.60
CA ASN A 419 13.78 12.39 -2.47
C ASN A 419 14.84 13.12 -3.32
N MET A 420 15.36 14.25 -2.81
CA MET A 420 16.38 15.06 -3.47
C MET A 420 17.75 14.78 -2.86
N ALA A 421 18.80 14.80 -3.66
CA ALA A 421 20.18 14.64 -3.20
C ALA A 421 20.97 15.92 -3.43
N GLU A 422 21.84 16.28 -2.48
CA GLU A 422 22.70 17.44 -2.58
C GLU A 422 24.18 17.04 -2.56
N LEU A 423 24.93 17.44 -3.58
CA LEU A 423 26.40 17.42 -3.56
C LEU A 423 26.91 18.74 -2.98
N ILE A 424 27.45 18.65 -1.78
CA ILE A 424 27.94 19.80 -1.02
C ILE A 424 29.47 19.81 -0.94
N SER A 425 30.02 21.02 -0.91
CA SER A 425 31.43 21.29 -0.64
C SER A 425 31.55 21.98 0.72
N VAL A 426 32.34 21.40 1.61
CA VAL A 426 32.44 21.79 3.02
C VAL A 426 33.91 22.02 3.41
N GLU A 427 34.16 23.12 4.11
CA GLU A 427 35.44 23.44 4.72
C GLU A 427 35.22 23.86 6.18
N ASN A 428 35.90 23.20 7.12
CA ASN A 428 35.77 23.43 8.56
C ASN A 428 34.31 23.50 9.04
N PHE A 429 33.52 22.46 8.71
CA PHE A 429 32.08 22.32 9.03
C PHE A 429 31.13 23.28 8.29
N LYS A 430 31.64 24.17 7.44
CA LYS A 430 30.82 25.19 6.77
C LYS A 430 30.75 24.93 5.26
N LYS A 431 29.54 24.97 4.69
CA LYS A 431 29.36 24.93 3.23
C LYS A 431 30.11 26.11 2.60
N LYS A 432 30.81 25.87 1.50
CA LYS A 432 31.58 26.89 0.79
C LYS A 432 31.64 26.61 -0.70
N GLY A 433 31.50 27.66 -1.50
CA GLY A 433 31.58 27.58 -2.95
C GLY A 433 30.32 26.99 -3.56
N LEU A 434 30.46 26.33 -4.71
CA LEU A 434 29.36 25.79 -5.50
C LEU A 434 28.78 24.51 -4.87
N GLN A 435 27.47 24.49 -4.71
CA GLN A 435 26.67 23.33 -4.30
C GLN A 435 25.76 22.91 -5.47
N LYS A 436 25.39 21.63 -5.52
CA LYS A 436 24.51 21.08 -6.56
C LYS A 436 23.39 20.25 -5.95
N VAL A 437 22.17 20.42 -6.45
CA VAL A 437 20.98 19.68 -6.05
C VAL A 437 20.50 18.85 -7.24
N PHE A 438 20.24 17.59 -6.99
CA PHE A 438 19.76 16.60 -7.95
C PHE A 438 18.42 16.03 -7.47
N SER A 439 17.61 15.58 -8.41
CA SER A 439 16.46 14.74 -8.08
C SER A 439 16.91 13.29 -7.79
N TYR A 440 15.99 12.32 -7.91
CA TYR A 440 16.24 10.90 -7.64
C TYR A 440 17.54 10.36 -8.28
N ARG A 441 17.91 10.89 -9.46
CA ARG A 441 19.14 10.52 -10.20
C ARG A 441 20.11 11.69 -10.34
N LEU A 442 21.40 11.38 -10.28
CA LEU A 442 22.49 12.36 -10.47
C LEU A 442 22.51 13.03 -11.85
N GLU A 443 21.97 12.39 -12.88
CA GLU A 443 21.83 12.98 -14.21
C GLU A 443 20.85 14.15 -14.23
N ASN A 444 19.89 14.17 -13.30
CA ASN A 444 18.81 15.14 -13.24
C ASN A 444 19.15 16.28 -12.27
N LEU A 445 20.17 17.06 -12.62
CA LEU A 445 20.53 18.31 -11.94
C LEU A 445 19.32 19.27 -11.92
N GLN A 446 18.92 19.72 -10.74
CA GLN A 446 17.78 20.62 -10.53
C GLN A 446 18.22 22.05 -10.27
N LYS A 447 19.29 22.22 -9.47
CA LYS A 447 19.72 23.55 -9.04
C LYS A 447 21.20 23.57 -8.70
N THR A 448 21.87 24.67 -9.02
CA THR A 448 23.21 24.98 -8.50
C THR A 448 23.19 26.31 -7.78
N TYR A 449 23.91 26.41 -6.67
CA TYR A 449 23.94 27.65 -5.88
C TYR A 449 25.27 27.82 -5.17
N THR A 450 25.63 29.07 -4.81
CA THR A 450 26.94 29.40 -4.24
C THR A 450 26.81 29.91 -2.82
N ILE A 451 27.60 29.35 -1.90
CA ILE A 451 27.71 29.83 -0.53
C ILE A 451 29.03 30.58 -0.33
N GLN A 452 28.95 31.80 0.18
CA GLN A 452 30.09 32.62 0.62
C GLN A 452 29.79 33.22 1.99
N ASN A 453 30.73 33.12 2.94
CA ASN A 453 30.56 33.57 4.31
C ASN A 453 29.27 33.03 4.96
N GLU A 454 28.99 31.74 4.75
CA GLU A 454 27.80 31.03 5.28
C GLU A 454 26.45 31.50 4.74
N LYS A 455 26.46 32.39 3.74
CA LYS A 455 25.24 32.93 3.11
C LYS A 455 25.18 32.56 1.63
N LEU A 456 23.97 32.45 1.10
CA LEU A 456 23.71 32.37 -0.32
C LEU A 456 24.14 33.68 -0.98
N ASN A 457 25.16 33.60 -1.82
CA ASN A 457 25.78 34.77 -2.42
C ASN A 457 26.33 34.42 -3.80
N GLY A 458 25.86 35.14 -4.83
CA GLY A 458 26.16 34.85 -6.22
C GLY A 458 24.97 34.23 -6.96
N VAL A 459 25.23 33.70 -8.15
CA VAL A 459 24.19 33.21 -9.06
C VAL A 459 23.75 31.81 -8.67
N THR A 460 22.44 31.66 -8.51
CA THR A 460 21.72 30.38 -8.48
C THR A 460 21.16 30.10 -9.87
N THR A 461 21.34 28.87 -10.36
CA THR A 461 20.82 28.43 -11.67
C THR A 461 19.86 27.26 -11.46
N PHE A 462 18.70 27.32 -12.10
CA PHE A 462 17.66 26.30 -12.07
C PHE A 462 17.63 25.56 -13.40
N TYR A 463 17.42 24.24 -13.33
CA TYR A 463 17.50 23.35 -14.47
C TYR A 463 16.22 22.49 -14.54
N ASN A 464 15.80 22.13 -15.75
CA ASN A 464 14.82 21.10 -16.03
C ASN A 464 15.31 20.28 -17.23
N ASP A 465 15.42 18.97 -17.08
CA ASP A 465 15.99 18.05 -18.09
C ASP A 465 17.30 18.58 -18.73
N GLY A 466 18.20 19.08 -17.87
CA GLY A 466 19.50 19.62 -18.28
C GLY A 466 19.48 21.01 -18.93
N LYS A 467 18.29 21.60 -19.19
CA LYS A 467 18.14 22.95 -19.73
C LYS A 467 17.98 23.97 -18.61
N ILE A 468 18.61 25.13 -18.75
CA ILE A 468 18.46 26.24 -17.80
C ILE A 468 17.04 26.82 -17.94
N THR A 469 16.29 26.81 -16.85
CA THR A 469 14.92 27.38 -16.79
C THR A 469 14.88 28.75 -16.12
N GLY A 470 15.92 29.10 -15.35
CA GLY A 470 16.04 30.42 -14.74
C GLY A 470 17.34 30.62 -14.00
N THR A 471 17.67 31.87 -13.71
CA THR A 471 18.84 32.27 -12.91
C THR A 471 18.45 33.38 -11.96
N LEU A 472 18.96 33.33 -10.72
CA LEU A 472 18.74 34.35 -9.71
C LEU A 472 20.03 34.67 -8.98
N GLU A 473 20.44 35.94 -9.01
CA GLU A 473 21.52 36.47 -8.20
C GLU A 473 21.03 36.71 -6.77
N TYR A 474 21.76 36.17 -5.79
CA TYR A 474 21.55 36.43 -4.37
C TYR A 474 22.68 37.28 -3.80
N LYS A 475 22.34 38.17 -2.87
CA LYS A 475 23.29 38.96 -2.08
C LYS A 475 22.98 38.79 -0.60
N ASN A 476 23.82 38.02 0.09
CA ASN A 476 23.65 37.72 1.53
C ASN A 476 22.25 37.16 1.86
N ASP A 477 21.85 36.08 1.20
CA ASP A 477 20.55 35.39 1.31
C ASP A 477 19.35 36.11 0.67
N GLU A 478 19.50 37.37 0.26
CA GLU A 478 18.42 38.14 -0.36
C GLU A 478 18.43 38.00 -1.89
N PRO A 479 17.28 37.71 -2.53
CA PRO A 479 17.16 37.70 -3.98
C PRO A 479 17.35 39.11 -4.54
N TYR A 480 18.18 39.26 -5.56
CA TYR A 480 18.57 40.58 -6.09
C TYR A 480 18.10 40.80 -7.53
N ASN A 481 18.57 39.98 -8.47
CA ASN A 481 18.25 40.10 -9.89
C ASN A 481 18.04 38.73 -10.54
N GLY A 482 16.96 38.59 -11.29
CA GLY A 482 16.66 37.40 -12.08
C GLY A 482 15.37 36.70 -11.65
N THR A 483 15.26 35.42 -11.96
CA THR A 483 14.03 34.63 -11.81
C THR A 483 14.26 33.47 -10.84
N LEU A 484 13.52 33.47 -9.75
CA LEU A 484 13.33 32.30 -8.88
C LEU A 484 12.37 31.35 -9.59
N VAL A 485 12.76 30.08 -9.72
CA VAL A 485 11.93 29.02 -10.30
C VAL A 485 11.51 28.08 -9.18
N ASP A 486 10.22 28.05 -8.87
CA ASP A 486 9.59 27.11 -7.93
C ASP A 486 8.72 26.11 -8.70
N ASN A 487 8.07 25.17 -8.01
CA ASN A 487 7.20 24.17 -8.65
C ASN A 487 5.98 24.80 -9.32
N ASP A 488 5.24 25.65 -8.60
CA ASP A 488 3.94 26.18 -9.04
C ASP A 488 4.05 27.57 -9.68
N LYS A 489 5.18 28.27 -9.48
CA LYS A 489 5.36 29.64 -9.94
C LYS A 489 6.81 30.01 -10.22
N ASN A 490 6.98 31.08 -10.98
CA ASN A 490 8.25 31.79 -11.12
C ASN A 490 8.11 33.21 -10.54
N SER A 491 9.12 33.66 -9.80
CA SER A 491 9.15 35.01 -9.20
C SER A 491 10.32 35.82 -9.77
N VAL A 492 10.04 37.00 -10.33
CA VAL A 492 11.04 37.85 -10.99
C VAL A 492 11.43 39.01 -10.09
N TYR A 493 12.73 39.17 -9.88
CA TYR A 493 13.34 40.20 -9.04
C TYR A 493 14.20 41.16 -9.87
N LYS A 494 14.10 42.45 -9.53
CA LYS A 494 14.97 43.50 -10.06
C LYS A 494 15.40 44.43 -8.94
N ASN A 495 16.71 44.61 -8.77
CA ASN A 495 17.33 45.44 -7.74
C ASN A 495 16.83 45.13 -6.31
N GLY A 496 16.58 43.85 -6.00
CA GLY A 496 16.11 43.40 -4.70
C GLY A 496 14.61 43.59 -4.44
N LYS A 497 13.82 43.91 -5.47
CA LYS A 497 12.36 44.03 -5.37
C LYS A 497 11.68 43.02 -6.28
N LEU A 498 10.64 42.37 -5.77
CA LEU A 498 9.73 41.54 -6.56
C LEU A 498 8.96 42.45 -7.53
N ILE A 499 8.98 42.10 -8.82
CA ILE A 499 8.28 42.86 -9.87
C ILE A 499 7.21 42.04 -10.58
N GLU A 500 7.33 40.71 -10.59
CA GLU A 500 6.38 39.82 -11.24
C GLU A 500 6.36 38.44 -10.57
N GLU A 501 5.17 37.83 -10.49
CA GLU A 501 5.00 36.40 -10.23
C GLU A 501 4.15 35.78 -11.34
N ILE A 502 4.58 34.64 -11.86
CA ILE A 502 3.91 33.88 -12.92
C ILE A 502 3.53 32.52 -12.34
N PHE A 503 2.25 32.24 -12.24
CA PHE A 503 1.69 30.97 -11.75
C PHE A 503 1.29 30.11 -12.94
N PHE A 504 1.58 28.81 -12.87
CA PHE A 504 1.30 27.86 -13.94
C PHE A 504 0.07 27.00 -13.60
N GLU A 505 -0.56 26.42 -14.62
CA GLU A 505 -1.70 25.51 -14.43
C GLU A 505 -1.28 24.17 -13.81
N ASP A 506 -0.13 23.67 -14.24
CA ASP A 506 0.44 22.38 -13.87
C ASP A 506 1.94 22.57 -13.59
N HIS A 507 2.45 21.97 -12.53
CA HIS A 507 3.87 22.02 -12.22
C HIS A 507 4.74 21.27 -13.24
N TYR A 508 4.16 20.32 -14.01
CA TYR A 508 4.83 19.59 -15.09
C TYR A 508 4.85 20.38 -16.40
N ASN A 509 3.82 21.20 -16.67
CA ASN A 509 3.71 21.97 -17.90
C ASN A 509 3.67 23.47 -17.61
N LYS A 510 4.86 24.10 -17.69
CA LYS A 510 5.04 25.54 -17.48
C LYS A 510 4.75 26.40 -18.72
N ASP A 511 4.26 25.81 -19.81
CA ASP A 511 3.87 26.58 -21.00
C ASP A 511 2.52 27.28 -20.81
N ASN A 512 1.66 26.74 -19.93
CA ASN A 512 0.35 27.30 -19.64
C ASN A 512 0.40 28.19 -18.38
N ILE A 513 0.35 29.50 -18.60
CA ILE A 513 0.22 30.49 -17.54
C ILE A 513 -1.22 30.48 -17.03
N LYS A 514 -1.38 30.27 -15.72
CA LYS A 514 -2.66 30.38 -15.03
C LYS A 514 -2.94 31.81 -14.58
N LYS A 515 -1.94 32.49 -14.02
CA LYS A 515 -2.09 33.81 -13.41
C LYS A 515 -0.77 34.57 -13.40
N GLN A 516 -0.82 35.87 -13.62
CA GLN A 516 0.35 36.76 -13.45
C GLN A 516 0.02 37.88 -12.48
N LYS A 517 0.94 38.18 -11.57
CA LYS A 517 0.86 39.31 -10.64
C LYS A 517 2.01 40.25 -10.88
N PHE A 518 1.73 41.54 -10.98
CA PHE A 518 2.72 42.59 -11.23
C PHE A 518 2.81 43.53 -10.04
N TYR A 519 4.05 43.88 -9.69
CA TYR A 519 4.37 44.62 -8.48
C TYR A 519 5.16 45.89 -8.82
N GLU A 520 4.79 47.00 -8.21
CA GLU A 520 5.55 48.26 -8.24
C GLU A 520 6.08 48.56 -6.84
N ASN A 521 7.40 48.68 -6.70
CA ASN A 521 8.07 48.85 -5.40
C ASN A 521 7.68 47.79 -4.34
N GLY A 522 7.29 46.59 -4.77
CA GLY A 522 6.84 45.49 -3.91
C GLY A 522 5.36 45.52 -3.55
N ILE A 523 4.58 46.44 -4.10
CA ILE A 523 3.12 46.53 -3.90
C ILE A 523 2.42 45.94 -5.13
N LEU A 524 1.46 45.03 -4.92
CA LEU A 524 0.66 44.45 -6.01
C LEU A 524 -0.18 45.55 -6.65
N VAL A 525 0.03 45.79 -7.94
CA VAL A 525 -0.71 46.83 -8.70
C VAL A 525 -1.61 46.23 -9.76
N LYS A 526 -1.33 45.02 -10.24
CA LYS A 526 -2.05 44.41 -11.35
C LYS A 526 -2.01 42.88 -11.28
N VAL A 527 -3.10 42.26 -11.71
CA VAL A 527 -3.21 40.83 -11.98
C VAL A 527 -3.72 40.61 -13.41
N LYS A 528 -3.22 39.56 -14.07
CA LYS A 528 -3.83 38.97 -15.26
C LYS A 528 -4.20 37.53 -14.93
N ASP A 529 -5.46 37.17 -15.13
CA ASP A 529 -5.95 35.83 -14.85
C ASP A 529 -6.36 35.13 -16.15
N TYR A 530 -5.85 33.92 -16.34
CA TYR A 530 -6.06 33.10 -17.53
C TYR A 530 -6.88 31.84 -17.19
N SER A 531 -7.20 31.60 -15.91
CA SER A 531 -7.78 30.34 -15.43
C SER A 531 -9.27 30.14 -15.75
N PHE A 532 -9.92 31.13 -16.37
CA PHE A 532 -11.35 31.11 -16.62
C PHE A 532 -11.75 31.88 -17.88
N THR A 533 -12.98 31.64 -18.35
CA THR A 533 -13.62 32.39 -19.42
C THR A 533 -15.00 32.86 -18.98
N ILE A 534 -15.27 34.15 -19.13
CA ILE A 534 -16.60 34.75 -18.95
C ILE A 534 -17.33 34.69 -20.29
N SER A 535 -18.39 33.89 -20.37
CA SER A 535 -19.13 33.59 -21.61
C SER A 535 -19.74 34.83 -22.28
N GLU A 536 -20.17 35.83 -21.50
CA GLU A 536 -20.70 37.10 -22.03
C GLU A 536 -19.62 37.92 -22.76
N LYS A 537 -18.37 37.84 -22.30
CA LYS A 537 -17.25 38.63 -22.83
C LYS A 537 -15.95 37.80 -22.80
N PRO A 538 -15.82 36.82 -23.72
CA PRO A 538 -14.63 35.98 -23.80
C PRO A 538 -13.39 36.81 -24.08
N GLN A 539 -12.33 36.58 -23.31
CA GLN A 539 -11.03 37.23 -23.44
C GLN A 539 -9.95 36.16 -23.21
N GLU A 540 -8.75 36.39 -23.76
CA GLU A 540 -7.59 35.52 -23.50
C GLU A 540 -7.20 35.54 -22.02
N PHE A 541 -7.29 36.71 -21.39
CA PHE A 541 -7.11 36.90 -19.96
C PHE A 541 -7.99 38.05 -19.45
N TYR A 542 -8.18 38.08 -18.15
CA TYR A 542 -8.93 39.12 -17.47
C TYR A 542 -7.99 39.94 -16.56
N GLU A 543 -7.94 41.24 -16.78
CA GLU A 543 -7.09 42.15 -16.01
C GLU A 543 -7.83 42.70 -14.78
N GLY A 544 -7.12 42.79 -13.65
CA GLY A 544 -7.54 43.48 -12.44
C GLY A 544 -6.45 44.44 -11.95
N ILE A 545 -6.84 45.67 -11.61
CA ILE A 545 -5.97 46.75 -11.12
C ILE A 545 -6.25 47.02 -9.64
N PHE A 546 -5.19 47.09 -8.84
CA PHE A 546 -5.26 47.38 -7.42
C PHE A 546 -4.86 48.83 -7.13
N THR A 547 -5.55 49.45 -6.17
CA THR A 547 -5.19 50.75 -5.59
C THR A 547 -5.18 50.62 -4.08
N ASN A 548 -4.09 51.03 -3.42
CA ASN A 548 -3.89 50.87 -1.97
C ASN A 548 -4.13 49.43 -1.47
N GLY A 549 -3.74 48.44 -2.27
CA GLY A 549 -3.89 47.01 -1.95
C GLY A 549 -5.32 46.46 -2.06
N LYS A 550 -6.29 47.24 -2.56
CA LYS A 550 -7.67 46.80 -2.77
C LYS A 550 -8.02 46.73 -4.27
N PRO A 551 -8.89 45.79 -4.69
CA PRO A 551 -9.46 45.78 -6.04
C PRO A 551 -10.07 47.15 -6.39
N PHE A 552 -9.65 47.74 -7.51
CA PHE A 552 -10.10 49.05 -7.95
C PHE A 552 -10.82 49.00 -9.29
N SER A 553 -10.28 48.32 -10.29
CA SER A 553 -10.92 48.19 -11.60
C SER A 553 -10.59 46.86 -12.25
N GLY A 554 -11.54 46.27 -12.96
CA GLY A 554 -11.35 45.01 -13.68
C GLY A 554 -11.87 43.80 -12.92
N TYR A 555 -11.33 42.63 -13.24
CA TYR A 555 -11.86 41.32 -12.81
C TYR A 555 -10.96 40.69 -11.75
N PHE A 556 -11.57 40.10 -10.72
CA PHE A 556 -10.87 39.49 -9.60
C PHE A 556 -11.54 38.19 -9.21
N GLU A 557 -10.79 37.09 -9.25
CA GLU A 557 -11.21 35.79 -8.73
C GLU A 557 -11.35 35.88 -7.20
N THR A 558 -12.43 35.31 -6.66
CA THR A 558 -12.72 35.32 -5.21
C THR A 558 -11.96 34.22 -4.47
N ASP A 559 -11.53 34.49 -3.24
CA ASP A 559 -10.81 33.52 -2.37
C ASP A 559 -11.74 32.66 -1.49
N TYR A 560 -13.05 32.59 -1.77
CA TYR A 560 -14.05 31.99 -0.86
C TYR A 560 -13.88 30.48 -0.60
N SER A 561 -13.44 29.69 -1.59
CA SER A 561 -13.14 28.26 -1.41
C SER A 561 -12.18 27.75 -2.51
N ARG A 562 -11.46 26.65 -2.25
CA ARG A 562 -10.59 26.04 -3.27
C ARG A 562 -11.36 25.49 -4.47
N GLU A 563 -12.61 25.09 -4.28
CA GLU A 563 -13.39 24.31 -5.26
C GLU A 563 -14.43 25.17 -6.00
N PHE A 564 -14.99 26.18 -5.33
CA PHE A 564 -16.00 27.08 -5.88
C PHE A 564 -15.51 28.52 -5.86
N LYS A 565 -15.07 29.00 -7.01
CA LYS A 565 -14.61 30.37 -7.20
C LYS A 565 -15.58 31.15 -8.08
N GLN A 566 -15.67 32.44 -7.81
CA GLN A 566 -16.44 33.41 -8.59
C GLN A 566 -15.49 34.51 -9.08
N VAL A 567 -15.97 35.36 -9.98
CA VAL A 567 -15.20 36.49 -10.48
C VAL A 567 -15.98 37.77 -10.30
N ASP A 568 -15.47 38.65 -9.44
CA ASP A 568 -16.04 39.97 -9.21
C ASP A 568 -15.46 40.98 -10.20
N TYR A 569 -16.31 41.84 -10.75
CA TYR A 569 -15.92 42.98 -11.57
C TYR A 569 -16.10 44.29 -10.80
N PHE A 570 -15.01 45.03 -10.65
CA PHE A 570 -14.97 46.32 -9.98
C PHE A 570 -14.87 47.47 -10.98
N GLU A 571 -15.55 48.56 -10.66
CA GLU A 571 -15.42 49.83 -11.35
C GLU A 571 -15.21 50.94 -10.30
N ASN A 572 -14.03 51.58 -10.33
CA ASN A 572 -13.62 52.62 -9.38
C ASN A 572 -13.76 52.21 -7.90
N GLY A 573 -13.43 50.96 -7.58
CA GLY A 573 -13.50 50.39 -6.23
C GLY A 573 -14.88 49.91 -5.80
N ILE A 574 -15.88 49.99 -6.68
CA ILE A 574 -17.26 49.54 -6.41
C ILE A 574 -17.52 48.24 -7.18
N SER A 575 -17.96 47.19 -6.49
CA SER A 575 -18.38 45.94 -7.15
C SER A 575 -19.65 46.20 -7.97
N LYS A 576 -19.62 45.80 -9.24
CA LYS A 576 -20.74 45.98 -10.19
C LYS A 576 -21.36 44.67 -10.61
N PHE A 577 -20.52 43.68 -10.89
CA PHE A 577 -20.96 42.36 -11.35
C PHE A 577 -20.21 41.27 -10.62
N GLN A 578 -20.85 40.11 -10.50
CA GLN A 578 -20.20 38.85 -10.21
C GLN A 578 -20.52 37.87 -11.32
N TYR A 579 -19.51 37.15 -11.77
CA TYR A 579 -19.64 36.05 -12.71
C TYR A 579 -19.42 34.73 -11.96
N SER A 580 -20.26 33.77 -12.30
CA SER A 580 -20.35 32.47 -11.65
C SER A 580 -20.87 31.44 -12.66
N ASN A 581 -21.03 30.19 -12.23
CA ASN A 581 -21.60 29.13 -13.05
C ASN A 581 -22.38 28.13 -12.20
N ASP A 582 -23.15 27.28 -12.89
CA ASP A 582 -23.67 26.07 -12.28
C ASP A 582 -22.56 25.02 -12.27
N TYR A 583 -21.96 24.80 -11.10
CA TYR A 583 -20.81 23.90 -10.96
C TYR A 583 -21.14 22.46 -11.37
N LEU A 584 -22.39 22.01 -11.20
CA LEU A 584 -22.84 20.68 -11.64
C LEU A 584 -22.74 20.52 -13.16
N LYS A 585 -22.94 21.61 -13.92
CA LYS A 585 -22.81 21.61 -15.38
C LYS A 585 -21.36 21.73 -15.85
N ASN A 586 -20.45 22.09 -14.94
CA ASN A 586 -19.04 22.36 -15.24
C ASN A 586 -18.08 21.36 -14.57
N MET A 587 -18.58 20.26 -13.98
CA MET A 587 -17.75 19.25 -13.31
C MET A 587 -16.67 18.65 -14.23
N ASP A 588 -16.97 18.51 -15.53
CA ASP A 588 -16.04 17.96 -16.52
C ASP A 588 -14.91 18.95 -16.91
N ASN A 589 -15.05 20.25 -16.59
CA ASN A 589 -14.14 21.32 -16.99
C ASN A 589 -13.36 21.90 -15.79
N TYR A 590 -12.92 21.06 -14.86
CA TYR A 590 -12.23 21.50 -13.63
C TYR A 590 -10.91 22.26 -13.87
N ARG A 591 -10.26 22.07 -15.03
CA ARG A 591 -8.99 22.75 -15.37
C ARG A 591 -9.17 24.19 -15.82
N HIS A 592 -10.29 24.52 -16.48
CA HIS A 592 -10.58 25.84 -17.02
C HIS A 592 -12.08 26.15 -16.90
N GLN A 593 -12.44 27.09 -16.03
CA GLN A 593 -13.85 27.33 -15.68
C GLN A 593 -14.53 28.28 -16.67
N TYR A 594 -15.75 27.93 -17.07
CA TYR A 594 -16.62 28.81 -17.86
C TYR A 594 -17.66 29.45 -16.94
N TYR A 595 -17.72 30.78 -16.92
CA TYR A 595 -18.70 31.55 -16.15
C TYR A 595 -19.76 32.13 -17.07
N ASP A 596 -20.96 31.58 -16.97
CA ASP A 596 -22.13 31.88 -17.79
C ASP A 596 -23.29 32.53 -17.00
N VAL A 597 -23.17 32.60 -15.67
CA VAL A 597 -24.14 33.26 -14.78
C VAL A 597 -23.61 34.61 -14.33
N LYS A 598 -24.35 35.67 -14.63
CA LYS A 598 -24.04 37.05 -14.23
C LYS A 598 -24.99 37.53 -13.13
N SER A 599 -24.41 38.08 -12.07
CA SER A 599 -25.10 38.77 -10.99
C SER A 599 -24.72 40.25 -10.97
N THR A 600 -25.65 41.10 -10.58
CA THR A 600 -25.46 42.56 -10.50
C THR A 600 -25.54 43.01 -9.05
N TYR A 601 -24.63 43.90 -8.66
CA TYR A 601 -24.63 44.47 -7.31
C TYR A 601 -25.36 45.81 -7.24
N LYS A 602 -26.07 46.01 -6.13
CA LYS A 602 -26.57 47.31 -5.69
C LYS A 602 -26.36 47.42 -4.18
N ASP A 603 -25.72 48.50 -3.73
CA ASP A 603 -25.44 48.76 -2.32
C ASP A 603 -24.71 47.60 -1.61
N GLY A 604 -23.79 46.93 -2.32
CA GLY A 604 -22.98 45.82 -1.79
C GLY A 604 -23.70 44.48 -1.69
N LYS A 605 -24.93 44.35 -2.19
CA LYS A 605 -25.69 43.09 -2.25
C LYS A 605 -26.09 42.75 -3.68
N ILE A 606 -26.32 41.46 -3.95
CA ILE A 606 -26.81 41.02 -5.26
C ILE A 606 -28.27 41.49 -5.41
N PHE A 607 -28.51 42.27 -6.46
CA PHE A 607 -29.81 42.84 -6.80
C PHE A 607 -30.53 42.01 -7.86
N ASP A 608 -29.79 41.46 -8.82
CA ASP A 608 -30.30 40.56 -9.85
C ASP A 608 -29.25 39.49 -10.12
N GLY A 609 -29.63 38.21 -10.16
CA GLY A 609 -28.73 37.07 -10.40
C GLY A 609 -28.62 36.10 -9.23
N ALA A 610 -27.62 35.21 -9.30
CA ALA A 610 -27.35 34.17 -8.32
C ALA A 610 -26.38 34.64 -7.22
N GLU A 611 -26.72 34.35 -5.97
CA GLU A 611 -25.88 34.54 -4.78
C GLU A 611 -25.55 33.19 -4.18
N TYR A 612 -24.27 32.89 -4.07
CA TYR A 612 -23.78 31.61 -3.58
C TYR A 612 -23.35 31.71 -2.13
N ILE A 613 -23.77 30.74 -1.32
CA ILE A 613 -23.48 30.66 0.10
C ILE A 613 -22.94 29.25 0.37
N LEU A 614 -21.67 29.16 0.73
CA LEU A 614 -21.00 27.91 1.10
C LEU A 614 -20.88 27.81 2.62
N ASN A 615 -21.30 26.68 3.17
CA ASN A 615 -21.01 26.25 4.54
C ASN A 615 -20.31 24.88 4.49
N GLU A 616 -19.70 24.42 5.60
CA GLU A 616 -18.82 23.24 5.63
C GLU A 616 -19.40 21.93 5.02
N LYS A 617 -20.73 21.75 5.03
CA LYS A 617 -21.41 20.53 4.51
C LYS A 617 -22.57 20.80 3.56
N GLN A 618 -22.83 22.05 3.18
CA GLN A 618 -23.97 22.40 2.33
C GLN A 618 -23.67 23.61 1.46
N PHE A 619 -24.29 23.64 0.30
CA PHE A 619 -24.17 24.74 -0.65
C PHE A 619 -25.54 25.27 -1.02
N THR A 620 -25.74 26.58 -0.89
CA THR A 620 -27.01 27.24 -1.17
C THR A 620 -26.81 28.28 -2.28
N ILE A 621 -27.72 28.31 -3.24
CA ILE A 621 -27.69 29.28 -4.35
C ILE A 621 -29.01 30.06 -4.33
N LYS A 622 -28.99 31.34 -3.97
CA LYS A 622 -30.17 32.21 -3.95
C LYS A 622 -30.30 32.97 -5.27
N TYR A 623 -31.47 32.94 -5.90
CA TYR A 623 -31.74 33.64 -7.16
C TYR A 623 -32.61 34.88 -6.93
N TRP A 624 -32.00 36.05 -7.13
CA TRP A 624 -32.58 37.36 -6.92
C TRP A 624 -33.04 37.99 -8.23
N LYS A 625 -34.18 38.68 -8.20
CA LYS A 625 -34.65 39.52 -9.31
C LYS A 625 -35.22 40.81 -8.77
N ASN A 626 -34.66 41.95 -9.19
CA ASN A 626 -35.01 43.28 -8.67
C ASN A 626 -34.97 43.37 -7.13
N GLY A 627 -34.02 42.71 -6.48
CA GLY A 627 -33.85 42.68 -5.02
C GLY A 627 -34.83 41.77 -4.28
N VAL A 628 -35.64 40.97 -4.99
CA VAL A 628 -36.59 40.02 -4.41
C VAL A 628 -36.13 38.59 -4.70
N LEU A 629 -36.02 37.76 -3.66
CA LEU A 629 -35.69 36.34 -3.79
C LEU A 629 -36.83 35.61 -4.52
N LYS A 630 -36.51 34.94 -5.62
CA LYS A 630 -37.49 34.21 -6.47
C LYS A 630 -37.37 32.70 -6.35
N SER A 631 -36.16 32.20 -6.25
CA SER A 631 -35.88 30.78 -6.04
C SER A 631 -34.57 30.62 -5.27
N PHE A 632 -34.32 29.42 -4.74
CA PHE A 632 -33.00 29.04 -4.27
C PHE A 632 -32.78 27.53 -4.39
N ASP A 633 -31.52 27.10 -4.51
CA ASP A 633 -31.10 25.71 -4.48
C ASP A 633 -30.47 25.38 -3.13
N TRP A 634 -30.66 24.15 -2.67
CA TRP A 634 -30.00 23.57 -1.50
C TRP A 634 -29.35 22.23 -1.87
N ASP A 635 -28.02 22.22 -1.86
CA ASP A 635 -27.20 21.06 -2.19
C ASP A 635 -26.70 20.38 -0.93
N LEU A 636 -26.96 19.07 -0.86
CA LEU A 636 -26.65 18.19 0.25
C LEU A 636 -25.53 17.24 -0.13
N PHE A 637 -24.48 17.19 0.69
CA PHE A 637 -23.34 16.31 0.50
C PHE A 637 -23.18 15.36 1.69
N ALA A 638 -23.00 14.07 1.43
CA ALA A 638 -22.58 13.07 2.42
C ALA A 638 -21.64 12.03 1.76
N MET A 639 -21.02 11.15 2.55
CA MET A 639 -20.10 10.12 2.02
C MET A 639 -20.82 9.25 0.99
N HIS A 640 -20.47 9.42 -0.30
CA HIS A 640 -21.11 8.78 -1.47
C HIS A 640 -22.55 9.22 -1.80
N TYR A 641 -23.01 10.38 -1.33
CA TYR A 641 -24.35 10.89 -1.59
C TYR A 641 -24.36 12.38 -1.97
N PHE A 642 -25.11 12.71 -3.02
CA PHE A 642 -25.39 14.07 -3.45
C PHE A 642 -26.88 14.21 -3.83
N ASN A 643 -27.53 15.28 -3.39
CA ASN A 643 -28.86 15.67 -3.87
C ASN A 643 -29.02 17.20 -3.87
N ARG A 644 -29.76 17.73 -4.86
CA ARG A 644 -30.16 19.14 -4.96
C ARG A 644 -31.67 19.27 -4.79
N LEU A 645 -32.08 20.11 -3.84
CA LEU A 645 -33.46 20.59 -3.75
C LEU A 645 -33.59 21.99 -4.35
N HIS A 646 -34.49 22.15 -5.32
CA HIS A 646 -34.81 23.45 -5.90
C HIS A 646 -36.10 24.01 -5.31
N PHE A 647 -36.06 25.24 -4.82
CA PHE A 647 -37.20 25.93 -4.22
C PHE A 647 -37.60 27.12 -5.10
N GLU A 648 -38.87 27.19 -5.49
CA GLU A 648 -39.38 28.27 -6.33
C GLU A 648 -40.61 28.92 -5.71
N LEU A 649 -40.59 30.25 -5.60
CA LEU A 649 -41.71 31.02 -5.11
C LEU A 649 -42.72 31.26 -6.25
N LYS A 650 -43.87 30.58 -6.18
CA LYS A 650 -45.02 30.79 -7.08
C LYS A 650 -45.97 31.83 -6.49
N SER A 651 -47.00 32.21 -7.24
CA SER A 651 -47.99 33.22 -6.83
C SER A 651 -48.76 32.87 -5.54
N ASN A 652 -48.94 31.58 -5.24
CA ASN A 652 -49.75 31.10 -4.12
C ASN A 652 -49.12 29.93 -3.33
N ALA A 653 -47.90 29.51 -3.66
CA ALA A 653 -47.24 28.37 -3.05
C ALA A 653 -45.72 28.49 -3.14
N ILE A 654 -45.02 27.72 -2.30
CA ILE A 654 -43.60 27.39 -2.48
C ILE A 654 -43.55 26.03 -3.16
N GLU A 655 -42.99 25.95 -4.36
CA GLU A 655 -42.72 24.69 -5.05
C GLU A 655 -41.32 24.19 -4.63
N VAL A 656 -41.21 22.90 -4.35
CA VAL A 656 -39.94 22.24 -3.99
C VAL A 656 -39.75 21.05 -4.92
N SER A 657 -38.64 21.00 -5.65
CA SER A 657 -38.28 19.89 -6.53
C SER A 657 -37.07 19.14 -5.98
N ASP A 658 -37.13 17.81 -5.98
CA ASP A 658 -36.04 16.93 -5.55
C ASP A 658 -35.39 16.29 -6.78
N MET A 659 -34.09 16.56 -7.00
CA MET A 659 -33.35 16.09 -8.16
C MET A 659 -33.19 14.57 -8.18
N GLN A 660 -32.82 13.95 -7.06
CA GLN A 660 -32.53 12.52 -7.00
C GLN A 660 -33.81 11.67 -7.00
N ALA A 661 -34.84 12.10 -6.26
CA ALA A 661 -36.12 11.40 -6.25
C ALA A 661 -36.94 11.66 -7.52
N ASN A 662 -36.63 12.73 -8.26
CA ASN A 662 -37.38 13.22 -9.42
C ASN A 662 -38.88 13.46 -9.07
N ARG A 663 -39.12 14.16 -7.96
CA ARG A 663 -40.46 14.42 -7.41
C ARG A 663 -40.64 15.90 -7.10
N LYS A 664 -41.89 16.32 -6.90
CA LYS A 664 -42.24 17.70 -6.56
C LYS A 664 -43.20 17.80 -5.39
N ALA A 665 -43.03 18.84 -4.59
CA ALA A 665 -43.94 19.21 -3.53
C ALA A 665 -44.39 20.67 -3.66
N GLU A 666 -45.59 20.96 -3.18
CA GLU A 666 -46.14 22.31 -3.05
C GLU A 666 -46.50 22.58 -1.58
N ILE A 667 -46.06 23.72 -1.07
CA ILE A 667 -46.42 24.22 0.26
C ILE A 667 -47.26 25.48 0.07
N LYS A 668 -48.56 25.38 0.35
CA LYS A 668 -49.49 26.52 0.32
C LYS A 668 -49.63 27.10 1.72
N ILE A 669 -49.66 28.42 1.83
CA ILE A 669 -49.90 29.12 3.09
C ILE A 669 -51.15 29.97 2.91
N GLY A 670 -52.25 29.59 3.56
CA GLY A 670 -53.51 30.31 3.56
C GLY A 670 -53.70 31.09 4.87
N GLN A 671 -54.42 32.20 4.82
CA GLN A 671 -54.83 32.95 6.00
C GLN A 671 -56.34 32.79 6.19
N SER A 672 -56.78 32.29 7.35
CA SER A 672 -58.19 32.16 7.72
C SER A 672 -58.40 32.67 9.13
N GLN A 673 -59.33 33.61 9.34
CA GLN A 673 -59.77 34.06 10.67
C GLN A 673 -58.61 34.36 11.66
N ASN A 674 -57.60 35.12 11.23
CA ASN A 674 -56.39 35.48 11.99
C ASN A 674 -55.43 34.32 12.34
N THR A 675 -55.60 33.13 11.77
CA THR A 675 -54.61 32.06 11.81
C THR A 675 -54.07 31.77 10.40
N PHE A 676 -52.76 31.56 10.31
CA PHE A 676 -52.16 31.01 9.10
C PHE A 676 -52.28 29.48 9.17
N ASN A 677 -52.58 28.85 8.03
CA ASN A 677 -52.56 27.41 7.89
C ASN A 677 -51.69 27.06 6.68
N LYS A 678 -50.75 26.14 6.85
CA LYS A 678 -49.97 25.60 5.72
C LYS A 678 -50.49 24.22 5.30
N GLN A 679 -50.38 23.91 4.01
CA GLN A 679 -50.76 22.62 3.43
C GLN A 679 -49.65 22.10 2.53
N LEU A 680 -49.29 20.82 2.70
CA LEU A 680 -48.32 20.12 1.86
C LEU A 680 -49.05 19.23 0.84
N SER A 681 -48.65 19.34 -0.42
CA SER A 681 -48.99 18.39 -1.48
C SER A 681 -47.72 17.81 -2.09
N ILE A 682 -47.69 16.51 -2.38
CA ILE A 682 -46.55 15.83 -3.05
C ILE A 682 -47.09 15.12 -4.30
N ASP A 683 -46.49 15.40 -5.45
CA ASP A 683 -46.93 14.92 -6.78
C ASP A 683 -48.44 15.17 -7.02
N GLY A 684 -48.91 16.35 -6.60
CA GLY A 684 -50.32 16.77 -6.73
C GLY A 684 -51.29 16.16 -5.71
N LYS A 685 -50.82 15.32 -4.78
CA LYS A 685 -51.66 14.72 -3.73
C LYS A 685 -51.45 15.43 -2.40
N VAL A 686 -52.53 15.93 -1.80
CA VAL A 686 -52.52 16.49 -0.45
C VAL A 686 -52.17 15.38 0.55
N ILE A 687 -51.23 15.67 1.46
CA ILE A 687 -50.89 14.75 2.56
C ILE A 687 -51.99 14.85 3.63
N ASP A 688 -52.64 13.72 3.94
CA ASP A 688 -53.71 13.65 4.93
C ASP A 688 -53.20 13.77 6.38
N ASP A 689 -54.11 14.07 7.30
CA ASP A 689 -53.79 14.27 8.72
C ASP A 689 -53.22 12.98 9.37
N THR A 690 -53.54 11.80 8.85
CA THR A 690 -53.05 10.52 9.39
C THR A 690 -51.56 10.32 9.11
N ARG A 691 -51.12 10.69 7.89
CA ARG A 691 -49.71 10.66 7.50
C ARG A 691 -48.94 11.83 8.12
N LYS A 692 -49.58 12.98 8.32
CA LYS A 692 -49.04 14.10 9.11
C LYS A 692 -48.76 13.66 10.55
N ASP A 693 -49.72 13.04 11.23
CA ASP A 693 -49.55 12.56 12.61
C ASP A 693 -48.46 11.47 12.72
N TYR A 694 -48.41 10.54 11.75
CA TYR A 694 -47.34 9.54 11.66
C TYR A 694 -45.95 10.20 11.53
N LEU A 695 -45.78 11.15 10.61
CA LEU A 695 -44.51 11.82 10.40
C LEU A 695 -44.15 12.74 11.58
N GLU A 696 -45.10 13.48 12.15
CA GLU A 696 -44.89 14.25 13.39
C GLU A 696 -44.48 13.35 14.56
N SER A 697 -45.05 12.14 14.68
CA SER A 697 -44.64 11.18 15.70
C SER A 697 -43.22 10.64 15.46
N LYS A 698 -42.82 10.45 14.20
CA LYS A 698 -41.46 10.01 13.80
C LYS A 698 -40.39 11.05 14.15
N TYR A 699 -40.70 12.34 14.05
CA TYR A 699 -39.76 13.45 14.31
C TYR A 699 -39.91 14.12 15.69
N LYS A 700 -40.83 13.64 16.55
CA LYS A 700 -40.91 14.01 17.97
C LYS A 700 -40.01 13.16 18.88
N GLU A 701 -39.54 12.02 18.37
CA GLU A 701 -38.50 11.24 19.03
C GLU A 701 -37.21 12.06 19.09
N GLY A 702 -36.44 11.96 20.17
CA GLY A 702 -35.19 12.71 20.35
C GLY A 702 -34.01 11.75 20.40
N ILE A 703 -32.80 12.21 20.08
CA ILE A 703 -31.59 11.42 20.34
C ILE A 703 -30.74 12.19 21.35
N ILE A 704 -30.16 11.48 22.31
CA ILE A 704 -29.13 12.02 23.19
C ILE A 704 -27.85 11.26 22.88
N ALA A 705 -26.83 11.96 22.40
CA ALA A 705 -25.48 11.39 22.29
C ALA A 705 -24.65 11.79 23.51
N TYR A 706 -23.83 10.87 23.97
CA TYR A 706 -22.90 11.07 25.07
C TYR A 706 -21.47 11.10 24.54
N HIS A 707 -20.73 12.16 24.85
CA HIS A 707 -19.33 12.30 24.47
C HIS A 707 -18.47 12.82 25.61
N GLU A 708 -17.16 12.63 25.46
CA GLU A 708 -16.15 13.04 26.44
C GLU A 708 -15.74 14.50 26.22
N LYS A 709 -15.85 15.33 27.25
CA LYS A 709 -15.36 16.71 27.25
C LYS A 709 -14.80 17.08 28.63
N GLU A 710 -13.55 17.56 28.67
CA GLU A 710 -12.87 18.04 29.88
C GLU A 710 -12.89 17.03 31.06
N GLY A 711 -12.66 15.74 30.81
CA GLY A 711 -12.59 14.75 31.90
C GLY A 711 -13.95 14.23 32.40
N LYS A 712 -15.04 14.52 31.67
CA LYS A 712 -16.42 14.15 32.01
C LYS A 712 -17.19 13.68 30.79
N ILE A 713 -18.24 12.88 31.03
CA ILE A 713 -19.26 12.57 30.03
C ILE A 713 -20.32 13.66 30.05
N ILE A 714 -20.51 14.31 28.90
CA ILE A 714 -21.59 15.26 28.68
C ILE A 714 -22.54 14.73 27.62
N SER A 715 -23.78 15.21 27.67
CA SER A 715 -24.85 14.81 26.76
C SER A 715 -25.21 15.95 25.82
N THR A 716 -25.31 15.66 24.53
CA THR A 716 -25.90 16.59 23.55
C THR A 716 -27.23 16.03 23.07
N ALA A 717 -28.28 16.82 23.19
CA ALA A 717 -29.55 16.52 22.55
C ALA A 717 -29.39 16.77 21.06
N ILE A 718 -29.55 15.72 20.27
CA ILE A 718 -29.55 15.76 18.83
C ILE A 718 -31.01 15.75 18.38
N ASN A 719 -31.34 16.74 17.56
CA ASN A 719 -32.61 16.76 16.89
C ASN A 719 -32.52 15.76 15.71
N PRO A 720 -33.37 14.73 15.62
CA PRO A 720 -33.35 13.80 14.50
C PRO A 720 -33.67 14.46 13.15
N MET A 721 -34.13 15.73 13.15
CA MET A 721 -34.12 16.54 11.93
C MET A 721 -32.71 16.72 11.34
N ASP A 722 -31.68 16.83 12.19
CA ASP A 722 -30.28 17.10 11.82
C ASP A 722 -29.45 15.82 11.58
N GLU A 723 -29.83 14.68 12.17
CA GLU A 723 -29.00 13.45 12.19
C GLU A 723 -29.25 12.47 11.03
N SER A 724 -30.30 12.66 10.23
CA SER A 724 -30.56 11.78 9.09
C SER A 724 -31.21 12.52 7.93
N MET A 725 -30.42 13.22 7.12
CA MET A 725 -30.79 13.44 5.72
C MET A 725 -30.49 12.20 4.87
N GLU A 726 -30.49 11.00 5.46
CA GLU A 726 -30.40 9.76 4.71
C GLU A 726 -31.72 9.46 4.00
N PRO A 727 -31.67 9.02 2.73
CA PRO A 727 -32.80 9.06 1.83
C PRO A 727 -33.56 7.76 1.98
N THR A 728 -34.50 7.72 2.91
CA THR A 728 -35.54 6.69 2.89
C THR A 728 -36.81 7.34 2.34
N GLU A 729 -36.95 7.26 1.01
CA GLU A 729 -38.04 7.81 0.20
C GLU A 729 -38.11 9.35 0.15
N GLY A 730 -37.88 9.98 -1.02
CA GLY A 730 -37.89 11.45 -1.21
C GLY A 730 -39.14 12.22 -0.72
N THR A 731 -40.16 11.53 -0.20
CA THR A 731 -41.28 12.11 0.56
C THR A 731 -40.84 12.75 1.89
N GLU A 732 -39.87 12.15 2.58
CA GLU A 732 -39.45 12.58 3.93
C GLU A 732 -38.76 13.94 3.92
N LEU A 733 -37.96 14.20 2.89
CA LEU A 733 -37.24 15.45 2.72
C LEU A 733 -38.19 16.64 2.49
N PHE A 734 -39.24 16.44 1.67
CA PHE A 734 -40.31 17.44 1.51
C PHE A 734 -41.04 17.72 2.82
N TYR A 735 -41.26 16.70 3.65
CA TYR A 735 -41.90 16.88 4.94
C TYR A 735 -41.02 17.68 5.92
N LYS A 736 -39.71 17.40 5.95
CA LYS A 736 -38.75 18.17 6.76
C LYS A 736 -38.76 19.65 6.36
N VAL A 737 -38.68 19.92 5.06
CA VAL A 737 -38.81 21.29 4.52
C VAL A 737 -40.13 21.93 4.94
N TYR A 738 -41.25 21.22 4.78
CA TYR A 738 -42.57 21.69 5.18
C TYR A 738 -42.63 22.09 6.66
N MET A 739 -41.98 21.33 7.54
CA MET A 739 -41.90 21.66 8.97
C MET A 739 -41.04 22.90 9.26
N MET A 740 -40.05 23.22 8.43
CA MET A 740 -39.23 24.42 8.57
C MET A 740 -39.96 25.72 8.20
N VAL A 741 -41.01 25.64 7.38
CA VAL A 741 -41.84 26.78 6.97
C VAL A 741 -42.70 27.26 8.14
N LYS A 742 -42.58 28.54 8.50
CA LYS A 742 -43.38 29.17 9.56
C LYS A 742 -44.80 29.47 9.08
N GLU A 743 -45.71 29.62 10.04
CA GLU A 743 -47.12 30.00 9.83
C GLU A 743 -47.40 31.36 10.49
N SER A 744 -46.55 32.35 10.23
CA SER A 744 -46.57 33.61 10.99
C SER A 744 -46.48 34.88 10.14
N ALA A 745 -46.41 34.75 8.82
CA ALA A 745 -46.08 35.86 7.93
C ALA A 745 -46.65 35.64 6.50
N SER A 746 -46.43 36.61 5.61
CA SER A 746 -46.77 36.46 4.18
C SER A 746 -45.96 35.32 3.52
N LEU A 747 -46.42 34.84 2.36
CA LEU A 747 -45.73 33.77 1.61
C LEU A 747 -44.26 34.13 1.31
N GLN A 748 -43.99 35.37 0.90
CA GLN A 748 -42.63 35.87 0.62
C GLN A 748 -41.76 35.90 1.89
N GLU A 749 -42.30 36.35 3.03
CA GLU A 749 -41.55 36.40 4.28
C GLU A 749 -41.22 35.00 4.80
N ASN A 750 -42.16 34.05 4.69
CA ASN A 750 -41.90 32.65 5.01
C ASN A 750 -40.86 32.04 4.07
N PHE A 751 -40.91 32.36 2.78
CA PHE A 751 -39.92 31.91 1.79
C PHE A 751 -38.52 32.46 2.10
N ASN A 752 -38.41 33.75 2.38
CA ASN A 752 -37.15 34.37 2.78
C ASN A 752 -36.63 33.77 4.09
N SER A 753 -37.49 33.57 5.09
CA SER A 753 -37.10 32.95 6.37
C SER A 753 -36.65 31.50 6.19
N LEU A 754 -37.25 30.75 5.25
CA LEU A 754 -36.85 29.39 4.93
C LEU A 754 -35.44 29.39 4.31
N ALA A 755 -35.22 30.26 3.31
CA ALA A 755 -33.92 30.40 2.64
C ALA A 755 -32.82 30.80 3.62
N GLU A 756 -33.06 31.75 4.53
CA GLU A 756 -32.10 32.13 5.56
C GLU A 756 -31.83 31.01 6.56
N LYS A 757 -32.87 30.27 6.97
CA LYS A 757 -32.71 29.14 7.90
C LYS A 757 -31.84 28.04 7.29
N ILE A 758 -32.10 27.69 6.03
CA ILE A 758 -31.30 26.71 5.29
C ILE A 758 -29.87 27.23 5.12
N SER A 759 -29.69 28.49 4.71
CA SER A 759 -28.37 29.10 4.50
C SER A 759 -27.56 29.30 5.80
N GLY A 760 -28.22 29.43 6.95
CA GLY A 760 -27.58 29.73 8.24
C GLY A 760 -27.37 28.53 9.17
N ASN A 761 -27.96 27.37 8.86
CA ASN A 761 -27.79 26.17 9.68
C ASN A 761 -26.33 25.66 9.61
N LYS A 762 -25.69 25.55 10.78
CA LYS A 762 -24.50 24.70 10.95
C LYS A 762 -24.99 23.30 11.31
N PHE A 763 -24.78 22.32 10.43
CA PHE A 763 -24.86 20.93 10.85
C PHE A 763 -23.85 20.67 11.96
N ILE A 764 -24.16 19.75 12.86
CA ILE A 764 -23.25 19.35 13.95
C ILE A 764 -21.88 19.03 13.35
N GLU A 765 -20.84 19.65 13.90
CA GLU A 765 -19.46 19.55 13.44
C GLU A 765 -19.02 18.08 13.42
N GLU A 766 -18.43 17.65 12.30
CA GLU A 766 -17.86 16.31 12.09
C GLU A 766 -16.68 16.02 13.04
N THR A 767 -16.25 17.02 13.81
CA THR A 767 -15.08 16.94 14.70
C THR A 767 -15.32 16.12 15.98
N ASP A 768 -16.57 15.83 16.36
CA ASP A 768 -16.87 15.11 17.61
C ASP A 768 -17.27 13.63 17.43
N GLU A 769 -17.41 13.10 16.21
CA GLU A 769 -17.76 11.67 15.99
C GLU A 769 -16.72 10.72 16.60
N ASN A 770 -15.45 11.12 16.64
CA ASN A 770 -14.37 10.33 17.26
C ASN A 770 -14.45 10.24 18.80
N ASN A 771 -15.28 11.08 19.44
CA ASN A 771 -15.43 11.19 20.89
C ASN A 771 -16.80 10.74 21.42
N ILE A 772 -17.72 10.32 20.55
CA ILE A 772 -19.00 9.74 20.97
C ILE A 772 -18.74 8.38 21.63
N ILE A 773 -19.37 8.19 22.79
CA ILE A 773 -19.28 6.96 23.58
C ILE A 773 -20.45 6.03 23.27
N THR A 774 -21.66 6.57 23.27
CA THR A 774 -22.92 5.86 22.99
C THR A 774 -24.07 6.89 22.90
N GLY A 775 -25.30 6.45 22.68
CA GLY A 775 -26.48 7.32 22.66
C GLY A 775 -27.77 6.60 23.06
N ILE A 776 -28.83 7.38 23.25
CA ILE A 776 -30.18 6.87 23.48
C ILE A 776 -31.23 7.62 22.67
N GLN A 777 -32.12 6.86 22.04
CA GLN A 777 -33.34 7.35 21.43
C GLN A 777 -34.44 7.51 22.48
N LEU A 778 -35.12 8.64 22.44
CA LEU A 778 -36.28 8.97 23.25
C LEU A 778 -37.54 8.88 22.40
N ASP A 779 -38.65 8.40 22.98
CA ASP A 779 -39.96 8.49 22.34
C ASP A 779 -40.52 9.93 22.34
N ALA A 780 -41.68 10.13 21.71
CA ALA A 780 -42.33 11.42 21.58
C ALA A 780 -42.74 12.05 22.93
N GLU A 781 -42.78 11.26 24.01
CA GLU A 781 -43.01 11.71 25.38
C GLU A 781 -41.72 11.97 26.16
N GLY A 782 -40.56 11.87 25.50
CA GLY A 782 -39.23 12.08 26.08
C GLY A 782 -38.72 10.90 26.93
N LYS A 783 -39.32 9.71 26.80
CA LYS A 783 -38.91 8.53 27.57
C LYS A 783 -37.89 7.68 26.80
N PRO A 784 -36.94 7.03 27.50
CA PRO A 784 -36.01 6.07 26.92
C PRO A 784 -36.69 4.99 26.07
N LYS A 785 -36.31 4.91 24.79
CA LYS A 785 -36.85 3.95 23.82
C LYS A 785 -35.83 2.86 23.49
N ASP A 786 -34.72 3.22 22.86
CA ASP A 786 -33.67 2.31 22.39
C ASP A 786 -32.29 2.92 22.60
N GLY A 787 -31.34 2.17 23.17
CA GLY A 787 -29.97 2.62 23.42
C GLY A 787 -29.61 2.71 24.90
N ILE A 788 -28.54 3.43 25.23
CA ILE A 788 -27.98 3.48 26.60
C ILE A 788 -28.16 4.87 27.19
N LEU A 789 -28.96 4.97 28.24
CA LEU A 789 -29.12 6.18 29.04
C LEU A 789 -27.95 6.25 30.03
N ILE A 790 -27.15 7.33 29.96
CA ILE A 790 -26.10 7.61 30.93
C ILE A 790 -26.57 8.71 31.87
N THR A 791 -26.65 8.40 33.16
CA THR A 791 -26.99 9.35 34.22
C THR A 791 -25.76 9.61 35.09
N PRO A 792 -25.28 10.86 35.24
CA PRO A 792 -24.19 11.18 36.15
C PRO A 792 -24.61 10.99 37.61
N THR A 793 -23.71 10.44 38.42
CA THR A 793 -23.85 10.23 39.87
C THR A 793 -22.72 10.97 40.62
N GLN A 794 -22.62 10.79 41.94
CA GLN A 794 -21.61 11.47 42.75
C GLN A 794 -20.18 11.02 42.39
N ASN A 795 -19.17 11.86 42.64
CA ASN A 795 -17.74 11.52 42.48
C ASN A 795 -17.30 11.09 41.06
N ASN A 796 -17.83 11.74 40.01
CA ASN A 796 -17.48 11.44 38.60
C ASN A 796 -17.74 9.96 38.21
N THR A 797 -18.82 9.40 38.79
CA THR A 797 -19.35 8.09 38.44
C THR A 797 -20.66 8.24 37.66
N TYR A 798 -21.09 7.16 37.01
CA TYR A 798 -22.24 7.16 36.12
C TYR A 798 -23.04 5.86 36.28
N THR A 799 -24.35 5.98 36.07
CA THR A 799 -25.25 4.83 35.91
C THR A 799 -25.61 4.68 34.43
N LEU A 800 -25.39 3.49 33.87
CA LEU A 800 -25.69 3.15 32.49
C LEU A 800 -26.92 2.23 32.47
N GLN A 801 -27.96 2.61 31.73
CA GLN A 801 -29.19 1.85 31.59
C GLN A 801 -29.46 1.53 30.12
N LEU A 802 -29.43 0.24 29.76
CA LEU A 802 -29.75 -0.22 28.41
C LEU A 802 -31.27 -0.38 28.26
N TYR A 803 -31.84 0.32 27.28
CA TYR A 803 -33.23 0.21 26.88
C TYR A 803 -33.34 -0.45 25.50
N MET A 804 -34.31 -1.35 25.35
CA MET A 804 -34.69 -1.94 24.06
C MET A 804 -36.21 -1.99 23.96
N ASN A 805 -36.79 -1.46 22.88
CA ASN A 805 -38.22 -1.36 22.64
C ASN A 805 -38.98 -0.79 23.86
N ARG A 806 -38.48 0.31 24.43
CA ARG A 806 -39.01 1.01 25.63
C ARG A 806 -38.94 0.22 26.93
N LYS A 807 -38.24 -0.91 26.95
CA LYS A 807 -38.06 -1.74 28.14
C LYS A 807 -36.64 -1.63 28.67
N LEU A 808 -36.50 -1.37 29.97
CA LEU A 808 -35.21 -1.43 30.65
C LEU A 808 -34.70 -2.87 30.69
N MET A 809 -33.56 -3.12 30.08
CA MET A 809 -32.98 -4.46 29.93
C MET A 809 -31.91 -4.72 30.98
N LYS A 810 -31.08 -3.72 31.27
CA LYS A 810 -29.98 -3.84 32.22
C LYS A 810 -29.56 -2.48 32.77
N THR A 811 -29.17 -2.46 34.04
CA THR A 811 -28.58 -1.30 34.73
C THR A 811 -27.19 -1.67 35.23
N VAL A 812 -26.22 -0.78 35.05
CA VAL A 812 -24.88 -0.85 35.64
C VAL A 812 -24.65 0.44 36.41
N GLU A 813 -24.50 0.34 37.73
CA GLU A 813 -24.37 1.50 38.63
C GLU A 813 -22.90 1.75 39.00
N ASN A 814 -22.60 2.98 39.45
CA ASN A 814 -21.30 3.39 39.99
C ASN A 814 -20.11 3.17 39.03
N VAL A 815 -20.33 3.34 37.72
CA VAL A 815 -19.27 3.21 36.71
C VAL A 815 -18.38 4.45 36.77
N SER A 816 -17.10 4.29 37.08
CA SER A 816 -16.15 5.41 37.06
C SER A 816 -15.93 5.92 35.64
N TYR A 817 -15.69 7.22 35.48
CA TYR A 817 -15.41 7.88 34.18
C TYR A 817 -14.53 7.04 33.22
N ASN A 818 -13.36 6.57 33.67
CA ASN A 818 -12.42 5.79 32.84
C ASN A 818 -12.98 4.45 32.34
N LYS A 819 -14.07 3.94 32.92
CA LYS A 819 -14.71 2.66 32.56
C LYS A 819 -16.01 2.83 31.78
N VAL A 820 -16.55 4.03 31.66
CA VAL A 820 -17.85 4.28 30.99
C VAL A 820 -17.85 3.77 29.55
N LYS A 821 -16.78 4.04 28.79
CA LYS A 821 -16.65 3.59 27.40
C LYS A 821 -16.55 2.06 27.26
N GLU A 822 -15.90 1.39 28.21
CA GLU A 822 -15.80 -0.07 28.22
C GLU A 822 -17.14 -0.73 28.57
N GLU A 823 -17.83 -0.22 29.60
CA GLU A 823 -19.12 -0.76 30.06
C GLU A 823 -20.24 -0.48 29.06
N ALA A 824 -20.25 0.68 28.39
CA ALA A 824 -21.17 0.98 27.30
C ALA A 824 -21.04 -0.05 26.17
N ARG A 825 -19.80 -0.34 25.71
CA ARG A 825 -19.54 -1.38 24.68
C ARG A 825 -19.96 -2.78 25.11
N LYS A 826 -19.89 -3.11 26.41
CA LYS A 826 -20.38 -4.40 26.92
C LYS A 826 -21.90 -4.49 26.87
N LEU A 827 -22.61 -3.39 27.15
CA LEU A 827 -24.06 -3.30 27.03
C LEU A 827 -24.51 -3.33 25.56
N GLU A 828 -23.78 -2.67 24.67
CA GLU A 828 -24.04 -2.69 23.21
C GLU A 828 -23.85 -4.06 22.57
N ARG A 829 -23.09 -4.99 23.18
CA ARG A 829 -23.01 -6.39 22.71
C ARG A 829 -24.21 -7.25 23.12
N ILE A 830 -25.07 -6.73 24.00
CA ILE A 830 -26.33 -7.36 24.42
C ILE A 830 -27.48 -6.88 23.50
N TYR A 831 -27.40 -5.60 23.08
CA TYR A 831 -28.12 -5.05 21.93
C TYR A 831 -27.69 -5.79 20.65
#